data_AF-A0A3L6JKV3-F1
#
_entry.id   AF-A0A3L6JKV3-F1
#
_cell.length_a   1.000
_cell.length_b   1.000
_cell.length_c   1.000
_cell.angle_alpha   90.00
_cell.angle_beta   90.00
_cell.angle_gamma   90.00
#
_symmetry.space_group_name_H-M   'P 1'
#
loop_
_entity.id
_entity.type
_entity.pdbx_description
1 polymer ?
#
loop_
_entity_poly.entity_id
_entity_poly.type
_entity_poly.pdbx_seq_one_letter_code
_entity_poly.pdbx_strand_id
1 'polypeptide(L)'
;MTALATIEPVLSNVPEFAYEFVKRLRNSPETKTKPSIRQTQAIPQLLSSRYLRQGRLTLDDFIDAAVCTTFPPDQELARLIAEDMVLGRTREERKEEPQSELQESPARADKIQAVIQQIRWEQDLAKRIRKDRVQAGYDYLQQVRSAEDSSLYNAAHDYLSDGDIVLRGISSDEELRSNAAAELLDRAGNLTSRDIANSAVLKVLGNLCKTQNAAEKLAAKALNKSRDVMADFTQLATRDPSTAARALRHVEQLQALSKAKRKAMDEVLQETLGNLSQASSYSSELGRTPDILSHLIKTAATTYRLDDSFEFAGSIRKHTGKDVTEEVLQEYDSQYDAGASGNVDIKQLAGCAMDSLSWKNLVDKLTKAAIESAESRSSPAEFLVQKLKEAESHRQKMPDRSTAEKWDDMEQHLADAAACQAQSGAHLRQTVRSCANVGKRPSIEAIKQAGERLDMTEEEILELLNPSFEVIKKLIQQGVSSFERLHELMASAGLTTAQLRQLGDIAYERSNEAALGAVAHVNLLAALGLLSDRRGSYGAVRNSGGAYGDKDRAIPPKSERTDRVMAGLLGGPATDVVRIWYTYRDEIPDDVKEQLRRIAKKLLVDLGMRFSREIMGSSMLGGLMETPTVRPFRIGDEVDLIDLEETIESLLSQGRTDFQMLNPDDFLATETYMGHRAFFWALDKSGSMDAPEKLGMLAVSVMAGLFAVQRDDFGVVLFDSETCVVKRIQDRGVSVEKVAGDLLDVRAGGGTGARQSLSLALEDFTQTRAKEKILILSTDMYLSDLAACEELAGQIRQQEIRTIIIVPSTSHNADSADALARAAHGVVLNIASIEELPQSLLRVTNY
;
A
#
# COMPACT_ATOMS: atom_id res chain seq x y z
N MET A 1 44.09 18.03 -40.85
CA MET A 1 44.68 16.71 -41.17
C MET A 1 43.64 15.66 -40.85
N THR A 2 43.03 15.06 -41.87
CA THR A 2 42.08 13.96 -41.74
C THR A 2 42.81 12.72 -41.24
N ALA A 3 42.58 12.33 -39.99
CA ALA A 3 43.14 11.10 -39.43
C ALA A 3 42.48 9.91 -40.15
N LEU A 4 43.29 9.09 -40.82
CA LEU A 4 42.85 7.83 -41.41
C LEU A 4 42.47 6.87 -40.27
N ALA A 5 41.26 6.31 -40.32
CA ALA A 5 40.81 5.29 -39.38
C ALA A 5 41.76 4.08 -39.43
N THR A 6 42.15 3.57 -38.27
CA THR A 6 43.13 2.47 -38.17
C THR A 6 42.51 1.09 -38.37
N ILE A 7 41.17 0.99 -38.32
CA ILE A 7 40.42 -0.26 -38.45
C ILE A 7 39.42 -0.10 -39.60
N GLU A 8 39.48 -0.99 -40.60
CA GLU A 8 38.44 -1.05 -41.63
C GLU A 8 37.19 -1.76 -41.06
N PRO A 9 35.96 -1.26 -41.31
CA PRO A 9 34.72 -1.82 -40.77
C PRO A 9 34.29 -3.07 -41.57
N VAL A 10 35.13 -4.08 -41.57
CA VAL A 10 34.92 -5.39 -42.18
C VAL A 10 34.87 -6.47 -41.09
N LEU A 11 34.10 -7.54 -41.34
CA LEU A 11 33.88 -8.62 -40.36
C LEU A 11 35.18 -9.27 -39.87
N SER A 12 36.23 -9.31 -40.70
CA SER A 12 37.52 -9.89 -40.34
C SER A 12 38.20 -9.18 -39.16
N ASN A 13 37.92 -7.89 -38.97
CA ASN A 13 38.57 -7.06 -37.95
C ASN A 13 37.78 -7.04 -36.62
N VAL A 14 36.58 -7.62 -36.61
CA VAL A 14 35.68 -7.65 -35.44
C VAL A 14 36.27 -8.39 -34.24
N PRO A 15 36.89 -9.58 -34.38
CA PRO A 15 37.48 -10.29 -33.24
C PRO A 15 38.67 -9.55 -32.63
N GLU A 16 39.52 -8.95 -33.48
CA GLU A 16 40.71 -8.21 -33.03
C GLU A 16 40.31 -6.93 -32.29
N PHE A 17 39.32 -6.20 -32.80
CA PHE A 17 38.75 -5.04 -32.10
C PHE A 17 38.14 -5.43 -30.75
N ALA A 18 37.32 -6.48 -30.70
CA ALA A 18 36.65 -6.91 -29.46
C ALA A 18 37.66 -7.34 -28.39
N TYR A 19 38.75 -8.01 -28.79
CA TYR A 19 39.82 -8.42 -27.88
C TYR A 19 40.59 -7.22 -27.32
N GLU A 20 41.08 -6.32 -28.18
CA GLU A 20 41.86 -5.16 -27.73
C GLU A 20 41.01 -4.15 -26.94
N PHE A 21 39.71 -4.02 -27.26
CA PHE A 21 38.79 -3.18 -26.51
C PHE A 21 38.60 -3.66 -25.07
N VAL A 22 38.27 -4.95 -24.91
CA VAL A 22 38.07 -5.54 -23.58
C VAL A 22 39.37 -5.50 -22.77
N LYS A 23 40.52 -5.75 -23.41
CA LYS A 23 41.83 -5.64 -22.77
C LYS A 23 42.13 -4.22 -22.26
N ARG A 24 41.90 -3.19 -23.08
CA ARG A 24 42.09 -1.78 -22.66
C ARG A 24 41.13 -1.39 -21.55
N LEU A 25 39.85 -1.74 -21.65
CA LEU A 25 38.84 -1.43 -20.64
C LEU A 25 39.12 -2.13 -19.29
N ARG A 26 39.68 -3.36 -19.31
CA ARG A 26 40.10 -4.08 -18.09
C ARG A 26 41.34 -3.49 -17.43
N ASN A 27 42.24 -2.89 -18.20
CA ASN A 27 43.49 -2.31 -17.71
C ASN A 27 43.33 -0.83 -17.28
N SER A 28 42.20 -0.20 -17.59
CA SER A 28 41.92 1.17 -17.17
C SER A 28 41.66 1.27 -15.65
N PRO A 29 42.36 2.16 -14.92
CA PRO A 29 42.18 2.34 -13.47
C PRO A 29 40.86 3.06 -13.10
N GLU A 30 40.20 3.67 -14.09
CA GLU A 30 38.94 4.40 -13.94
C GLU A 30 37.70 3.50 -14.08
N THR A 31 37.87 2.21 -14.40
CA THR A 31 36.77 1.26 -14.58
C THR A 31 36.21 0.82 -13.22
N LYS A 32 34.92 1.08 -12.96
CA LYS A 32 34.28 0.74 -11.68
C LYS A 32 34.06 -0.76 -11.54
N THR A 33 33.75 -1.44 -12.65
CA THR A 33 33.47 -2.88 -12.66
C THR A 33 34.31 -3.57 -13.74
N LYS A 34 35.12 -4.56 -13.37
CA LYS A 34 35.97 -5.25 -14.37
C LYS A 34 35.08 -5.98 -15.39
N PRO A 35 35.12 -5.63 -16.68
CA PRO A 35 34.22 -6.21 -17.68
C PRO A 35 34.51 -7.70 -17.89
N SER A 36 33.47 -8.50 -18.10
CA SER A 36 33.57 -9.95 -18.31
C SER A 36 34.29 -10.30 -19.62
N ILE A 37 35.05 -11.39 -19.64
CA ILE A 37 35.69 -11.92 -20.87
C ILE A 37 34.63 -12.30 -21.92
N ARG A 38 33.42 -12.66 -21.47
CA ARG A 38 32.26 -12.93 -22.36
C ARG A 38 31.87 -11.71 -23.21
N GLN A 39 32.27 -10.50 -22.81
CA GLN A 39 32.08 -9.31 -23.62
C GLN A 39 32.86 -9.36 -24.95
N THR A 40 34.00 -10.06 -24.99
CA THR A 40 34.78 -10.30 -26.21
C THR A 40 34.03 -11.18 -27.21
N GLN A 41 33.02 -11.94 -26.78
CA GLN A 41 32.13 -12.73 -27.64
C GLN A 41 30.83 -11.99 -27.98
N ALA A 42 30.29 -11.22 -27.03
CA ALA A 42 29.05 -10.46 -27.22
C ALA A 42 29.20 -9.36 -28.30
N ILE A 43 30.35 -8.68 -28.35
CA ILE A 43 30.63 -7.65 -29.37
C ILE A 43 30.61 -8.26 -30.79
N PRO A 44 31.34 -9.35 -31.09
CA PRO A 44 31.25 -10.03 -32.38
C PRO A 44 29.87 -10.57 -32.73
N GLN A 45 29.12 -11.11 -31.77
CA GLN A 45 27.76 -11.60 -32.03
C GLN A 45 26.81 -10.46 -32.42
N LEU A 46 26.87 -9.33 -31.71
CA LEU A 46 26.06 -8.16 -32.03
C LEU A 46 26.43 -7.58 -33.40
N LEU A 47 27.72 -7.43 -33.69
CA LEU A 47 28.20 -6.93 -34.98
C LEU A 47 27.87 -7.89 -36.14
N SER A 48 27.99 -9.20 -35.94
CA SER A 48 27.61 -10.21 -36.93
C SER A 48 26.11 -10.16 -37.23
N SER A 49 25.28 -10.00 -36.20
CA SER A 49 23.83 -9.84 -36.38
C SER A 49 23.46 -8.56 -37.17
N ARG A 50 24.19 -7.45 -36.93
CA ARG A 50 23.99 -6.20 -37.67
C ARG A 50 24.45 -6.32 -39.12
N TYR A 51 25.58 -6.97 -39.36
CA TYR A 51 26.07 -7.23 -40.72
C TYR A 51 25.10 -8.13 -41.51
N LEU A 52 24.58 -9.21 -40.92
CA LEU A 52 23.59 -10.08 -41.58
C LEU A 52 22.29 -9.33 -41.93
N ARG A 53 21.94 -8.30 -41.16
CA ARG A 53 20.73 -7.51 -41.40
C ARG A 53 20.92 -6.38 -42.41
N GLN A 54 22.10 -5.75 -42.44
CA GLN A 54 22.35 -4.52 -43.22
C GLN A 54 23.34 -4.70 -44.38
N GLY A 55 24.05 -5.83 -44.44
CA GLY A 55 25.03 -6.18 -45.48
C GLY A 55 26.37 -5.46 -45.40
N ARG A 56 26.54 -4.49 -44.48
CA ARG A 56 27.78 -3.75 -44.24
C ARG A 56 27.87 -3.32 -42.77
N LEU A 57 29.08 -3.07 -42.28
CA LEU A 57 29.33 -2.46 -40.98
C LEU A 57 29.87 -1.04 -41.16
N THR A 58 29.56 -0.16 -40.21
CA THR A 58 30.16 1.18 -40.09
C THR A 58 31.03 1.26 -38.84
N LEU A 59 31.86 2.31 -38.73
CA LEU A 59 32.70 2.50 -37.54
C LEU A 59 31.85 2.80 -36.28
N ASP A 60 30.71 3.47 -36.45
CA ASP A 60 29.77 3.74 -35.37
C ASP A 60 29.16 2.45 -34.81
N ASP A 61 28.96 1.42 -35.66
CA ASP A 61 28.48 0.12 -35.20
C ASP A 61 29.44 -0.55 -34.20
N PHE A 62 30.75 -0.40 -34.41
CA PHE A 62 31.78 -0.94 -33.52
C PHE A 62 31.78 -0.23 -32.16
N ILE A 63 31.63 1.10 -32.16
CA ILE A 63 31.57 1.91 -30.94
C ILE A 63 30.28 1.58 -30.18
N ASP A 64 29.13 1.56 -30.86
CA ASP A 64 27.85 1.23 -30.24
C ASP A 64 27.84 -0.18 -29.65
N ALA A 65 28.39 -1.16 -30.36
CA ALA A 65 28.47 -2.53 -29.86
C ALA A 65 29.35 -2.63 -28.59
N ALA A 66 30.45 -1.90 -28.54
CA ALA A 66 31.32 -1.84 -27.37
C ALA A 66 30.64 -1.15 -26.18
N VAL A 67 29.91 -0.05 -26.41
CA VAL A 67 29.18 0.68 -25.36
C VAL A 67 28.01 -0.14 -24.83
N CYS A 68 27.15 -0.67 -25.71
CA CYS A 68 25.95 -1.42 -25.30
C CYS A 68 26.26 -2.70 -24.53
N THR A 69 27.43 -3.31 -24.78
CA THR A 69 27.86 -4.52 -24.07
C THR A 69 28.62 -4.22 -22.77
N THR A 70 28.88 -2.94 -22.47
CA THR A 70 29.55 -2.50 -21.23
C THR A 70 28.53 -2.13 -20.15
N PHE A 71 28.88 -2.38 -18.89
CA PHE A 71 28.06 -2.05 -17.71
C PHE A 71 27.71 -0.54 -17.65
N PRO A 72 26.45 -0.15 -17.36
CA PRO A 72 25.97 1.23 -17.54
C PRO A 72 26.83 2.37 -16.96
N PRO A 73 27.39 2.26 -15.74
CA PRO A 73 28.24 3.29 -15.16
C PRO A 73 29.60 3.49 -15.84
N ASP A 74 30.04 2.51 -16.64
CA ASP A 74 31.34 2.49 -17.34
C ASP A 74 31.17 2.75 -18.86
N GLN A 75 29.96 3.04 -19.33
CA GLN A 75 29.64 3.23 -20.75
C GLN A 75 30.26 4.50 -21.35
N GLU A 76 30.41 5.58 -20.57
CA GLU A 76 31.11 6.79 -21.01
C GLU A 76 32.60 6.51 -21.25
N LEU A 77 33.22 5.75 -20.34
CA LEU A 77 34.62 5.31 -20.48
C LEU A 77 34.80 4.34 -21.65
N ALA A 78 33.88 3.38 -21.82
CA ALA A 78 33.86 2.47 -22.96
C ALA A 78 33.77 3.20 -24.30
N ARG A 79 32.93 4.25 -24.39
CA ARG A 79 32.82 5.06 -25.59
C ARG A 79 34.16 5.73 -25.92
N LEU A 80 34.81 6.35 -24.93
CA LEU A 80 36.11 6.99 -25.11
C LEU A 80 37.19 6.00 -25.58
N ILE A 81 37.25 4.81 -25.00
CA ILE A 81 38.24 3.78 -25.36
C ILE A 81 37.96 3.23 -26.77
N ALA A 82 36.69 3.00 -27.12
CA ALA A 82 36.30 2.52 -28.45
C ALA A 82 36.58 3.58 -29.53
N GLU A 83 36.29 4.85 -29.26
CA GLU A 83 36.62 5.98 -30.14
C GLU A 83 38.14 6.14 -30.31
N ASP A 84 38.92 6.07 -29.24
CA ASP A 84 40.38 6.14 -29.28
C ASP A 84 41.00 4.97 -30.06
N MET A 85 40.38 3.79 -30.01
CA MET A 85 40.79 2.62 -30.82
C MET A 85 40.50 2.80 -32.30
N VAL A 86 39.32 3.30 -32.65
CA VAL A 86 38.95 3.57 -34.05
C VAL A 86 39.81 4.71 -34.63
N LEU A 87 40.15 5.70 -33.81
CA LEU A 87 40.93 6.89 -34.21
C LEU A 87 42.45 6.75 -34.03
N GLY A 88 42.93 5.66 -33.41
CA GLY A 88 44.36 5.30 -33.35
C GLY A 88 45.22 6.08 -32.34
N ARG A 89 44.70 6.47 -31.17
CA ARG A 89 45.48 7.18 -30.13
C ARG A 89 45.99 6.20 -29.05
N THR A 90 47.31 6.13 -28.83
CA THR A 90 47.95 5.21 -27.86
C THR A 90 48.42 5.97 -26.61
N ARG A 91 48.09 5.48 -25.41
CA ARG A 91 48.55 6.02 -24.10
C ARG A 91 49.30 4.93 -23.33
N GLU A 92 50.51 5.22 -22.86
CA GLU A 92 51.45 4.28 -22.21
C GLU A 92 51.04 3.89 -20.77
N GLU A 93 51.28 2.62 -20.42
CA GLU A 93 50.94 1.95 -19.15
C GLU A 93 51.93 2.24 -17.99
N ARG A 94 51.44 2.24 -16.75
CA ARG A 94 52.26 2.11 -15.52
C ARG A 94 51.84 0.87 -14.71
N LYS A 95 52.83 0.05 -14.37
CA LYS A 95 52.75 -1.24 -13.65
C LYS A 95 52.56 -1.08 -12.13
N GLU A 96 51.81 -2.00 -11.52
CA GLU A 96 51.91 -2.37 -10.11
C GLU A 96 51.91 -3.91 -9.95
N GLU A 97 52.72 -4.42 -9.01
CA GLU A 97 52.78 -5.81 -8.52
C GLU A 97 52.45 -5.82 -7.00
N PRO A 98 52.41 -6.97 -6.27
CA PRO A 98 51.34 -7.96 -6.26
C PRO A 98 50.82 -8.30 -4.82
N GLN A 99 49.88 -9.24 -4.77
CA GLN A 99 48.95 -9.63 -3.71
C GLN A 99 49.53 -10.36 -2.47
N SER A 100 48.73 -10.44 -1.39
CA SER A 100 48.71 -11.62 -0.50
C SER A 100 47.32 -11.89 0.12
N GLU A 101 46.68 -12.94 -0.41
CA GLU A 101 45.95 -14.09 0.21
C GLU A 101 44.98 -13.95 1.43
N LEU A 102 43.71 -14.37 1.16
CA LEU A 102 42.86 -15.44 1.79
C LEU A 102 42.83 -15.61 3.33
N GLN A 103 41.76 -15.98 4.05
CA GLN A 103 40.30 -16.22 3.92
C GLN A 103 39.82 -16.52 5.38
N GLU A 104 38.57 -16.21 5.78
CA GLU A 104 37.69 -17.06 6.65
C GLU A 104 36.36 -16.36 7.05
N SER A 105 35.29 -17.16 7.20
CA SER A 105 33.85 -16.85 7.14
C SER A 105 33.22 -15.96 8.26
N PRO A 106 32.07 -15.29 8.03
CA PRO A 106 31.76 -13.98 8.63
C PRO A 106 30.97 -13.98 9.96
N ALA A 107 30.20 -15.03 10.29
CA ALA A 107 29.10 -14.86 11.24
C ALA A 107 29.46 -14.89 12.74
N ARG A 108 30.67 -15.30 13.12
CA ARG A 108 31.17 -15.22 14.52
C ARG A 108 32.22 -14.12 14.69
N ALA A 109 32.80 -13.66 13.58
CA ALA A 109 33.73 -12.56 13.51
C ALA A 109 33.03 -11.24 13.81
N ASP A 110 31.83 -10.97 13.27
CA ASP A 110 31.18 -9.65 13.39
C ASP A 110 30.98 -9.14 14.82
N LYS A 111 30.68 -10.02 15.80
CA LYS A 111 30.56 -9.59 17.21
C LYS A 111 31.91 -9.33 17.86
N ILE A 112 32.92 -10.15 17.55
CA ILE A 112 34.28 -9.97 18.06
C ILE A 112 34.95 -8.79 17.35
N GLN A 113 34.64 -8.58 16.08
CA GLN A 113 35.17 -7.54 15.19
C GLN A 113 34.50 -6.19 15.48
N ALA A 114 33.22 -6.16 15.87
CA ALA A 114 32.57 -4.97 16.44
C ALA A 114 33.19 -4.59 17.79
N VAL A 115 33.46 -5.57 18.68
CA VAL A 115 34.14 -5.30 19.96
C VAL A 115 35.60 -4.88 19.74
N ILE A 116 36.31 -5.50 18.79
CA ILE A 116 37.69 -5.11 18.42
C ILE A 116 37.70 -3.76 17.70
N GLN A 117 36.71 -3.44 16.87
CA GLN A 117 36.57 -2.12 16.25
C GLN A 117 36.23 -1.07 17.29
N GLN A 118 35.38 -1.39 18.27
CA GLN A 118 35.09 -0.51 19.39
C GLN A 118 36.33 -0.28 20.26
N ILE A 119 37.09 -1.32 20.60
CA ILE A 119 38.36 -1.21 21.33
C ILE A 119 39.41 -0.45 20.50
N ARG A 120 39.49 -0.68 19.18
CA ARG A 120 40.40 0.08 18.30
C ARG A 120 39.97 1.54 18.19
N TRP A 121 38.67 1.82 18.14
CA TRP A 121 38.13 3.17 18.11
C TRP A 121 38.36 3.90 19.44
N GLU A 122 38.16 3.22 20.58
CA GLU A 122 38.48 3.70 21.92
C GLU A 122 40.00 3.90 22.11
N GLN A 123 40.84 3.00 21.58
CA GLN A 123 42.30 3.12 21.61
C GLN A 123 42.82 4.19 20.63
N ASP A 124 42.18 4.41 19.49
CA ASP A 124 42.49 5.49 18.56
C ASP A 124 41.99 6.84 19.09
N LEU A 125 40.86 6.88 19.81
CA LEU A 125 40.44 8.02 20.63
C LEU A 125 41.48 8.30 21.71
N ALA A 126 41.93 7.28 22.44
CA ALA A 126 42.96 7.41 23.48
C ALA A 126 44.33 7.85 22.94
N LYS A 127 44.67 7.50 21.69
CA LYS A 127 45.88 7.98 21.00
C LYS A 127 45.73 9.41 20.46
N ARG A 128 44.51 9.84 20.12
CA ARG A 128 44.21 11.23 19.68
C ARG A 128 44.08 12.21 20.85
N ILE A 129 43.76 11.71 22.04
CA ILE A 129 43.71 12.51 23.27
C ILE A 129 45.15 12.80 23.74
N ARG A 130 45.61 14.03 23.51
CA ARG A 130 46.82 14.53 24.17
C ARG A 130 46.51 14.71 25.65
N LYS A 131 46.99 13.81 26.51
CA LYS A 131 46.77 13.82 27.97
C LYS A 131 47.03 15.19 28.60
N ASP A 132 48.04 15.88 28.09
CA ASP A 132 48.47 17.21 28.54
C ASP A 132 47.40 18.29 28.26
N ARG A 133 46.66 18.17 27.15
CA ARG A 133 45.58 19.12 26.78
C ARG A 133 44.30 18.86 27.55
N VAL A 134 43.97 17.60 27.79
CA VAL A 134 42.79 17.21 28.59
C VAL A 134 42.95 17.63 30.04
N GLN A 135 44.15 17.50 30.61
CA GLN A 135 44.44 18.00 31.95
C GLN A 135 44.31 19.53 32.01
N ALA A 136 44.87 20.26 31.03
CA ALA A 136 44.73 21.72 30.95
C ALA A 136 43.25 22.16 30.83
N GLY A 137 42.43 21.44 30.06
CA GLY A 137 41.00 21.69 29.95
C GLY A 137 40.22 21.41 31.24
N TYR A 138 40.61 20.36 31.98
CA TYR A 138 40.02 20.03 33.27
C TYR A 138 40.36 21.08 34.35
N ASP A 139 41.61 21.50 34.42
CA ASP A 139 42.09 22.51 35.36
C ASP A 139 41.41 23.88 35.10
N TYR A 140 41.27 24.25 33.82
CA TYR A 140 40.54 25.45 33.42
C TYR A 140 39.04 25.37 33.75
N LEU A 141 38.37 24.23 33.51
CA LEU A 141 36.96 24.03 33.87
C LEU A 141 36.72 24.21 35.37
N GLN A 142 37.64 23.74 36.23
CA GLN A 142 37.53 23.97 37.68
C GLN A 142 37.70 25.44 38.05
N GLN A 143 38.63 26.16 37.40
CA GLN A 143 38.82 27.60 37.61
C GLN A 143 37.57 28.39 37.24
N VAL A 144 36.96 28.10 36.08
CA VAL A 144 35.76 28.80 35.60
C VAL A 144 34.55 28.55 36.51
N ARG A 145 34.41 27.34 37.07
CA ARG A 145 33.36 27.02 38.06
C ARG A 145 33.54 27.74 39.40
N SER A 146 34.77 28.10 39.74
CA SER A 146 35.11 28.83 40.97
C SER A 146 35.06 30.36 40.84
N ALA A 147 34.90 30.88 39.61
CA ALA A 147 34.87 32.31 39.34
C ALA A 147 33.52 32.96 39.69
N GLU A 148 33.54 34.20 40.23
CA GLU A 148 32.33 34.95 40.58
C GLU A 148 31.53 35.42 39.35
N ASP A 149 32.18 35.65 38.21
CA ASP A 149 31.54 36.01 36.95
C ASP A 149 31.33 34.77 36.05
N SER A 150 30.17 34.14 36.19
CA SER A 150 29.80 32.96 35.38
C SER A 150 29.14 33.32 34.04
N SER A 151 29.10 34.60 33.64
CA SER A 151 28.36 35.03 32.43
C SER A 151 28.93 34.43 31.14
N LEU A 152 30.25 34.38 31.01
CA LEU A 152 30.94 33.77 29.87
C LEU A 152 30.73 32.25 29.83
N TYR A 153 30.83 31.60 30.98
CA TYR A 153 30.61 30.17 31.10
C TYR A 153 29.18 29.78 30.73
N ASN A 154 28.19 30.49 31.26
CA ASN A 154 26.78 30.23 30.98
C ASN A 154 26.45 30.45 29.49
N ALA A 155 27.02 31.48 28.85
CA ALA A 155 26.85 31.71 27.43
C ALA A 155 27.56 30.64 26.57
N ALA A 156 28.73 30.14 27.00
CA ALA A 156 29.45 29.10 26.28
C ALA A 156 28.82 27.70 26.46
N HIS A 157 28.21 27.43 27.61
CA HIS A 157 27.60 26.14 27.96
C HIS A 157 26.38 25.79 27.08
N ASP A 158 25.71 26.79 26.51
CA ASP A 158 24.63 26.57 25.52
C ASP A 158 25.14 25.96 24.19
N TYR A 159 26.47 25.94 23.97
CA TYR A 159 27.12 25.43 22.74
C TYR A 159 28.16 24.34 22.99
N LEU A 160 28.86 24.40 24.12
CA LEU A 160 29.93 23.45 24.48
C LEU A 160 29.58 22.78 25.81
N SER A 161 29.55 21.45 25.81
CA SER A 161 29.42 20.71 27.06
C SER A 161 30.74 20.74 27.85
N ASP A 162 30.65 20.45 29.15
CA ASP A 162 31.83 20.32 30.01
C ASP A 162 32.82 19.27 29.46
N GLY A 163 32.30 18.22 28.82
CA GLY A 163 33.10 17.22 28.11
C GLY A 163 33.84 17.81 26.91
N ASP A 164 33.19 18.70 26.14
CA ASP A 164 33.82 19.35 24.97
C ASP A 164 34.95 20.30 25.38
N ILE A 165 34.76 21.05 26.47
CA ILE A 165 35.80 21.94 27.02
C ILE A 165 37.06 21.15 27.38
N VAL A 166 36.87 19.99 28.03
CA VAL A 166 37.95 19.10 28.46
C VAL A 166 38.59 18.36 27.28
N LEU A 167 37.80 17.77 26.38
CA LEU A 167 38.28 16.99 25.23
C LEU A 167 38.98 17.86 24.18
N ARG A 168 38.51 19.10 23.96
CA ARG A 168 39.17 20.07 23.06
C ARG A 168 40.40 20.73 23.71
N GLY A 169 40.57 20.58 25.02
CA GLY A 169 41.69 21.10 25.79
C GLY A 169 41.70 22.63 25.88
N ILE A 170 40.51 23.22 26.06
CA ILE A 170 40.33 24.67 26.17
C ILE A 170 40.94 25.14 27.49
N SER A 171 41.91 26.04 27.41
CA SER A 171 42.76 26.43 28.55
C SER A 171 42.65 27.92 28.93
N SER A 172 41.83 28.69 28.22
CA SER A 172 41.65 30.12 28.45
C SER A 172 40.28 30.64 28.02
N ASP A 173 39.88 31.80 28.56
CA ASP A 173 38.63 32.49 28.19
C ASP A 173 38.59 32.88 26.70
N GLU A 174 39.74 33.14 26.09
CA GLU A 174 39.82 33.48 24.67
C GLU A 174 39.58 32.25 23.79
N GLU A 175 40.14 31.10 24.16
CA GLU A 175 39.86 29.81 23.51
C GLU A 175 38.40 29.39 23.71
N LEU A 176 37.84 29.58 24.91
CA LEU A 176 36.43 29.27 25.19
C LEU A 176 35.50 30.12 24.33
N ARG A 177 35.75 31.44 24.24
CA ARG A 177 34.99 32.35 23.36
C ARG A 177 35.09 31.94 21.91
N SER A 178 36.30 31.67 21.41
CA SER A 178 36.51 31.31 20.00
C SER A 178 35.80 30.02 19.61
N ASN A 179 35.87 28.98 20.46
CA ASN A 179 35.22 27.70 20.19
C ASN A 179 33.69 27.79 20.29
N ALA A 180 33.16 28.42 21.35
CA ALA A 180 31.71 28.60 21.49
C ALA A 180 31.14 29.51 20.40
N ALA A 181 31.88 30.55 19.99
CA ALA A 181 31.49 31.42 18.91
C ALA A 181 31.46 30.73 17.54
N ALA A 182 32.39 29.81 17.28
CA ALA A 182 32.39 29.02 16.05
C ALA A 182 31.13 28.14 15.96
N GLU A 183 30.76 27.45 17.05
CA GLU A 183 29.54 26.64 17.12
C GLU A 183 28.26 27.50 17.01
N LEU A 184 28.25 28.69 17.62
CA LEU A 184 27.13 29.63 17.48
C LEU A 184 26.97 30.12 16.04
N LEU A 185 28.07 30.48 15.37
CA LEU A 185 28.05 30.93 13.98
C LEU A 185 27.64 29.83 13.00
N ASP A 186 27.95 28.56 13.31
CA ASP A 186 27.48 27.42 12.52
C ASP A 186 25.95 27.26 12.58
N ARG A 187 25.34 27.67 13.71
CA ARG A 187 23.87 27.73 13.88
C ARG A 187 23.21 28.97 13.24
N ALA A 188 23.97 29.85 12.57
CA ALA A 188 23.43 31.06 11.96
C ALA A 188 22.36 30.73 10.91
N GLY A 189 21.21 31.41 10.98
CA GLY A 189 20.02 31.12 10.18
C GLY A 189 18.83 30.62 11.01
N ASN A 190 19.08 30.02 12.18
CA ASN A 190 18.05 29.56 13.12
C ASN A 190 18.36 29.98 14.57
N LEU A 191 18.90 31.19 14.78
CA LEU A 191 19.29 31.67 16.10
C LEU A 191 18.07 32.08 16.94
N THR A 192 18.08 31.70 18.21
CA THR A 192 17.10 32.17 19.21
C THR A 192 17.50 33.56 19.74
N SER A 193 16.56 34.24 20.40
CA SER A 193 16.87 35.50 21.10
C SER A 193 17.98 35.32 22.14
N ARG A 194 18.06 34.15 22.79
CA ARG A 194 19.13 33.83 23.73
C ARG A 194 20.48 33.69 23.02
N ASP A 195 20.51 33.08 21.83
CA ASP A 195 21.74 32.98 21.04
C ASP A 195 22.27 34.35 20.60
N ILE A 196 21.37 35.25 20.20
CA ILE A 196 21.73 36.62 19.84
C ILE A 196 22.28 37.37 21.06
N ALA A 197 21.74 37.16 22.26
CA ALA A 197 22.29 37.70 23.50
C ALA A 197 23.68 37.12 23.81
N ASN A 198 23.84 35.79 23.70
CA ASN A 198 25.12 35.09 23.92
C ASN A 198 26.20 35.60 22.96
N SER A 199 25.85 35.97 21.73
CA SER A 199 26.80 36.52 20.75
C SER A 199 27.47 37.83 21.21
N ALA A 200 26.81 38.63 22.05
CA ALA A 200 27.39 39.83 22.64
C ALA A 200 28.44 39.47 23.70
N VAL A 201 28.17 38.46 24.53
CA VAL A 201 29.09 37.94 25.56
C VAL A 201 30.31 37.26 24.91
N LEU A 202 30.09 36.51 23.83
CA LEU A 202 31.13 35.83 23.05
C LEU A 202 31.92 36.76 22.11
N LYS A 203 31.58 38.07 22.06
CA LYS A 203 32.21 39.11 21.23
C LYS A 203 32.11 38.87 19.71
N VAL A 204 31.03 38.23 19.25
CA VAL A 204 30.81 37.88 17.83
C VAL A 204 29.57 38.55 17.22
N LEU A 205 28.92 39.44 17.97
CA LEU A 205 27.78 40.25 17.52
C LEU A 205 28.03 40.99 16.19
N GLY A 206 29.27 41.44 15.93
CA GLY A 206 29.65 42.09 14.68
C GLY A 206 29.57 41.18 13.45
N ASN A 207 29.75 39.86 13.62
CA ASN A 207 29.61 38.87 12.55
C ASN A 207 28.12 38.60 12.27
N LEU A 208 27.29 38.58 13.32
CA LEU A 208 25.83 38.49 13.16
C LEU A 208 25.22 39.71 12.46
N CYS A 209 25.83 40.90 12.58
CA CYS A 209 25.43 42.07 11.80
C CYS A 209 25.62 41.90 10.27
N LYS A 210 26.34 40.86 9.84
CA LYS A 210 26.66 40.56 8.44
C LYS A 210 26.01 39.28 7.91
N THR A 211 25.19 38.59 8.71
CA THR A 211 24.53 37.35 8.29
C THR A 211 23.49 37.62 7.19
N GLN A 212 23.17 36.56 6.43
CA GLN A 212 22.16 36.60 5.37
C GLN A 212 20.73 36.66 5.93
N ASN A 213 20.50 36.09 7.12
CA ASN A 213 19.18 36.11 7.76
C ASN A 213 18.84 37.54 8.25
N ALA A 214 17.80 38.13 7.65
CA ALA A 214 17.41 39.51 7.89
C ALA A 214 16.90 39.77 9.31
N ALA A 215 16.22 38.79 9.94
CA ALA A 215 15.70 38.94 11.30
C ALA A 215 16.81 38.95 12.35
N GLU A 216 17.74 38.00 12.26
CA GLU A 216 18.91 37.91 13.14
C GLU A 216 19.82 39.12 12.99
N LYS A 217 20.08 39.54 11.75
CA LYS A 217 20.87 40.73 11.42
C LYS A 217 20.29 41.99 12.05
N LEU A 218 18.97 42.16 11.96
CA LEU A 218 18.29 43.34 12.50
C LEU A 218 18.28 43.33 14.03
N ALA A 219 18.02 42.19 14.64
CA ALA A 219 18.10 42.02 16.08
C ALA A 219 19.53 42.26 16.63
N ALA A 220 20.56 41.75 15.94
CA ALA A 220 21.96 42.00 16.29
C ALA A 220 22.34 43.48 16.15
N LYS A 221 21.91 44.15 15.07
CA LYS A 221 22.09 45.60 14.89
C LYS A 221 21.37 46.42 15.97
N ALA A 222 20.18 46.00 16.39
CA ALA A 222 19.43 46.62 17.46
C ALA A 222 20.18 46.51 18.80
N LEU A 223 20.72 45.33 19.11
CA LEU A 223 21.51 45.10 20.32
C LEU A 223 22.84 45.89 20.30
N ASN A 224 23.44 46.06 19.13
CA ASN A 224 24.65 46.87 18.92
C ASN A 224 24.39 48.40 18.92
N LYS A 225 23.14 48.86 19.14
CA LYS A 225 22.73 50.27 19.15
C LYS A 225 23.07 51.05 17.87
N SER A 226 23.02 50.39 16.72
CA SER A 226 23.22 51.02 15.41
C SER A 226 22.14 52.09 15.12
N ARG A 227 22.49 53.17 14.40
CA ARG A 227 21.55 54.29 14.13
C ARG A 227 20.48 53.96 13.09
N ASP A 228 20.73 53.01 12.18
CA ASP A 228 19.90 52.77 10.99
C ASP A 228 18.82 51.68 11.15
N VAL A 229 18.63 51.16 12.37
CA VAL A 229 17.76 49.99 12.64
C VAL A 229 16.31 50.20 12.21
N MET A 230 15.78 51.42 12.37
CA MET A 230 14.39 51.72 11.96
C MET A 230 14.21 51.71 10.44
N ALA A 231 15.17 52.27 9.69
CA ALA A 231 15.10 52.30 8.23
C ALA A 231 15.24 50.89 7.64
N ASP A 232 16.19 50.10 8.19
CA ASP A 232 16.36 48.69 7.84
C ASP A 232 15.09 47.87 8.14
N PHE A 233 14.40 48.18 9.25
CA PHE A 233 13.17 47.50 9.64
C PHE A 233 12.02 47.85 8.71
N THR A 234 11.82 49.14 8.39
CA THR A 234 10.76 49.55 7.45
C THR A 234 10.96 48.89 6.08
N GLN A 235 12.20 48.85 5.57
CA GLN A 235 12.49 48.15 4.32
C GLN A 235 12.20 46.65 4.39
N LEU A 236 12.52 46.01 5.53
CA LEU A 236 12.23 44.60 5.74
C LEU A 236 10.71 44.34 5.84
N ALA A 237 9.97 45.17 6.58
CA ALA A 237 8.53 45.06 6.75
C ALA A 237 7.80 45.19 5.41
N THR A 238 8.22 46.09 4.53
CA THR A 238 7.64 46.21 3.19
C THR A 238 7.94 44.99 2.30
N ARG A 239 9.13 44.40 2.42
CA ARG A 239 9.53 43.27 1.56
C ARG A 239 9.00 41.93 2.05
N ASP A 240 9.07 41.70 3.36
CA ASP A 240 8.69 40.46 4.02
C ASP A 240 8.21 40.74 5.47
N PRO A 241 6.89 40.97 5.64
CA PRO A 241 6.28 41.21 6.95
C PRO A 241 6.48 40.06 7.95
N SER A 242 6.59 38.81 7.47
CA SER A 242 6.72 37.64 8.35
C SER A 242 8.09 37.62 9.05
N THR A 243 9.17 37.82 8.28
CA THR A 243 10.53 37.94 8.81
C THR A 243 10.68 39.21 9.66
N ALA A 244 9.98 40.29 9.31
CA ALA A 244 9.95 41.50 10.14
C ALA A 244 9.28 41.26 11.50
N ALA A 245 8.18 40.50 11.57
CA ALA A 245 7.53 40.10 12.83
C ALA A 245 8.49 39.30 13.73
N ARG A 246 9.22 38.34 13.16
CA ARG A 246 10.27 37.58 13.89
C ARG A 246 11.39 38.49 14.39
N ALA A 247 11.83 39.45 13.56
CA ALA A 247 12.83 40.43 13.96
C ALA A 247 12.35 41.28 15.16
N LEU A 248 11.09 41.73 15.12
CA LEU A 248 10.48 42.51 16.20
C LEU A 248 10.37 41.69 17.48
N ARG A 249 9.98 40.40 17.41
CA ARG A 249 9.96 39.47 18.54
C ARG A 249 11.34 39.37 19.20
N HIS A 250 12.41 39.18 18.43
CA HIS A 250 13.77 39.14 18.97
C HIS A 250 14.15 40.46 19.66
N VAL A 251 13.83 41.60 19.04
CA VAL A 251 14.10 42.94 19.61
C VAL A 251 13.31 43.17 20.91
N GLU A 252 12.07 42.69 20.99
CA GLU A 252 11.23 42.78 22.19
C GLU A 252 11.79 41.92 23.34
N GLN A 253 12.14 40.66 23.07
CA GLN A 253 12.70 39.72 24.05
C GLN A 253 14.08 40.16 24.56
N LEU A 254 14.92 40.71 23.69
CA LEU A 254 16.25 41.23 24.03
C LEU A 254 16.21 42.59 24.77
N GLN A 255 15.05 43.27 24.79
CA GLN A 255 14.90 44.65 25.27
C GLN A 255 15.92 45.62 24.65
N ALA A 256 16.35 45.35 23.40
CA ALA A 256 17.46 46.05 22.76
C ALA A 256 17.17 47.54 22.46
N LEU A 257 15.89 47.91 22.34
CA LEU A 257 15.44 49.27 22.02
C LEU A 257 14.45 49.83 23.05
N SER A 258 14.31 51.16 23.09
CA SER A 258 13.34 51.83 23.95
C SER A 258 11.90 51.43 23.61
N LYS A 259 11.01 51.47 24.61
CA LYS A 259 9.58 51.14 24.45
C LYS A 259 8.91 51.95 23.33
N ALA A 260 9.28 53.23 23.17
CA ALA A 260 8.76 54.09 22.11
C ALA A 260 9.16 53.62 20.69
N LYS A 261 10.42 53.21 20.50
CA LYS A 261 10.89 52.71 19.20
C LYS A 261 10.28 51.36 18.83
N ARG A 262 10.11 50.45 19.80
CA ARG A 262 9.44 49.15 19.58
C ARG A 262 7.99 49.33 19.16
N LYS A 263 7.28 50.29 19.77
CA LYS A 263 5.90 50.62 19.39
C LYS A 263 5.82 51.17 17.96
N ALA A 264 6.74 52.05 17.57
CA ALA A 264 6.79 52.57 16.19
C ALA A 264 7.10 51.48 15.16
N MET A 265 7.95 50.49 15.49
CA MET A 265 8.19 49.32 14.63
C MET A 265 6.93 48.47 14.48
N ASP A 266 6.18 48.27 15.56
CA ASP A 266 4.91 47.53 15.53
C ASP A 266 3.86 48.23 14.66
N GLU A 267 3.71 49.55 14.80
CA GLU A 267 2.79 50.37 13.99
C GLU A 267 3.13 50.26 12.49
N VAL A 268 4.42 50.40 12.12
CA VAL A 268 4.89 50.22 10.73
C VAL A 268 4.60 48.80 10.22
N LEU A 269 4.82 47.78 11.04
CA LEU A 269 4.59 46.40 10.65
C LEU A 269 3.10 46.16 10.37
N GLN A 270 2.21 46.67 11.22
CA GLN A 270 0.76 46.55 11.05
C GLN A 270 0.29 47.21 9.74
N GLU A 271 0.76 48.42 9.42
CA GLU A 271 0.43 49.12 8.18
C GLU A 271 0.86 48.37 6.91
N THR A 272 1.92 47.55 7.00
CA THR A 272 2.43 46.77 5.86
C THR A 272 1.75 45.41 5.66
N LEU A 273 0.91 44.95 6.58
CA LEU A 273 0.20 43.68 6.44
C LEU A 273 -0.85 43.78 5.33
N GLY A 274 -0.72 42.96 4.29
CA GLY A 274 -1.59 42.97 3.12
C GLY A 274 -2.60 41.83 3.05
N ASN A 275 -2.41 40.74 3.81
CA ASN A 275 -3.29 39.57 3.73
C ASN A 275 -3.41 38.78 5.05
N LEU A 276 -4.36 37.85 5.10
CA LEU A 276 -4.66 37.04 6.28
C LEU A 276 -3.50 36.11 6.69
N SER A 277 -2.75 35.57 5.73
CA SER A 277 -1.56 34.73 6.01
C SER A 277 -0.46 35.50 6.76
N GLN A 278 -0.20 36.75 6.33
CA GLN A 278 0.73 37.65 6.99
C GLN A 278 0.24 38.05 8.38
N ALA A 279 -1.07 38.29 8.55
CA ALA A 279 -1.67 38.54 9.86
C ALA A 279 -1.52 37.34 10.80
N SER A 280 -1.68 36.12 10.28
CA SER A 280 -1.46 34.89 11.04
C SER A 280 -0.01 34.74 11.48
N SER A 281 0.93 35.01 10.58
CA SER A 281 2.37 35.02 10.88
C SER A 281 2.72 36.06 11.96
N TYR A 282 2.20 37.28 11.83
CA TYR A 282 2.32 38.35 12.83
C TYR A 282 1.82 37.88 14.21
N SER A 283 0.63 37.28 14.26
CA SER A 283 0.05 36.76 15.51
C SER A 283 0.82 35.59 16.10
N SER A 284 1.38 34.71 15.27
CA SER A 284 2.19 33.58 15.73
C SER A 284 3.52 34.01 16.37
N GLU A 285 4.15 35.06 15.82
CA GLU A 285 5.45 35.54 16.29
C GLU A 285 5.33 36.50 17.48
N LEU A 286 4.29 37.36 17.52
CA LEU A 286 4.14 38.40 18.55
C LEU A 286 3.08 38.09 19.61
N GLY A 287 2.26 37.06 19.43
CA GLY A 287 1.20 36.69 20.39
C GLY A 287 0.08 37.72 20.52
N ARG A 288 -0.07 38.65 19.57
CA ARG A 288 -1.13 39.67 19.52
C ARG A 288 -1.79 39.76 18.15
N THR A 289 -3.01 40.29 18.07
CA THR A 289 -3.71 40.51 16.80
C THR A 289 -3.38 41.88 16.22
N PRO A 290 -3.27 42.03 14.89
CA PRO A 290 -3.12 43.34 14.26
C PRO A 290 -4.45 44.11 14.27
N ASP A 291 -4.40 45.44 14.37
CA ASP A 291 -5.61 46.28 14.42
C ASP A 291 -6.41 46.23 13.09
N ILE A 292 -5.73 45.93 11.98
CA ILE A 292 -6.29 45.89 10.61
C ILE A 292 -6.92 44.51 10.29
N LEU A 293 -6.96 43.58 11.26
CA LEU A 293 -7.39 42.18 11.03
C LEU A 293 -8.75 42.06 10.33
N SER A 294 -9.73 42.88 10.69
CA SER A 294 -11.07 42.84 10.08
C SER A 294 -11.06 43.17 8.58
N HIS A 295 -10.19 44.07 8.13
CA HIS A 295 -10.03 44.37 6.71
C HIS A 295 -9.36 43.21 5.97
N LEU A 296 -8.37 42.56 6.60
CA LEU A 296 -7.66 41.43 5.99
C LEU A 296 -8.56 40.20 5.83
N ILE A 297 -9.51 39.99 6.75
CA ILE A 297 -10.53 38.93 6.65
C ILE A 297 -11.44 39.15 5.44
N LYS A 298 -11.85 40.41 5.16
CA LYS A 298 -12.67 40.73 3.98
C LYS A 298 -12.02 40.35 2.65
N THR A 299 -10.70 40.52 2.57
CA THR A 299 -9.93 40.15 1.36
C THR A 299 -9.64 38.65 1.25
N ALA A 300 -9.90 37.87 2.31
CA ALA A 300 -9.57 36.45 2.33
C ALA A 300 -10.47 35.63 1.39
N ALA A 301 -11.76 35.94 1.34
CA ALA A 301 -12.76 35.21 0.54
C ALA A 301 -12.43 35.15 -0.96
N THR A 302 -11.80 36.20 -1.49
CA THR A 302 -11.42 36.29 -2.91
C THR A 302 -10.00 35.80 -3.20
N THR A 303 -9.14 35.69 -2.17
CA THR A 303 -7.71 35.41 -2.34
C THR A 303 -7.35 33.96 -2.02
N TYR A 304 -7.98 33.35 -1.01
CA TYR A 304 -7.61 32.04 -0.48
C TYR A 304 -8.75 31.03 -0.55
N ARG A 305 -8.40 29.74 -0.49
CA ARG A 305 -9.37 28.67 -0.27
C ARG A 305 -9.88 28.73 1.17
N LEU A 306 -11.08 28.20 1.40
CA LEU A 306 -11.69 28.25 2.73
C LEU A 306 -10.84 27.53 3.79
N ASP A 307 -10.26 26.37 3.47
CA ASP A 307 -9.40 25.61 4.37
C ASP A 307 -8.17 26.41 4.82
N ASP A 308 -7.48 27.06 3.88
CA ASP A 308 -6.29 27.87 4.17
C ASP A 308 -6.65 29.04 5.09
N SER A 309 -7.77 29.73 4.81
CA SER A 309 -8.29 30.81 5.65
C SER A 309 -8.64 30.32 7.07
N PHE A 310 -9.15 29.11 7.20
CA PHE A 310 -9.44 28.47 8.49
C PHE A 310 -8.17 28.07 9.24
N GLU A 311 -7.14 27.58 8.56
CA GLU A 311 -5.82 27.32 9.17
C GLU A 311 -5.19 28.61 9.71
N PHE A 312 -5.26 29.70 8.92
CA PHE A 312 -4.77 31.01 9.37
C PHE A 312 -5.55 31.54 10.57
N ALA A 313 -6.88 31.42 10.58
CA ALA A 313 -7.73 31.77 11.70
C ALA A 313 -7.43 30.92 12.95
N GLY A 314 -7.25 29.61 12.77
CA GLY A 314 -6.89 28.68 13.84
C GLY A 314 -5.52 29.00 14.46
N SER A 315 -4.54 29.39 13.65
CA SER A 315 -3.23 29.85 14.12
C SER A 315 -3.33 31.16 14.91
N ILE A 316 -4.16 32.12 14.46
CA ILE A 316 -4.42 33.37 15.21
C ILE A 316 -5.05 33.04 16.57
N ARG A 317 -6.07 32.17 16.58
CA ARG A 317 -6.73 31.74 17.82
C ARG A 317 -5.76 31.07 18.79
N LYS A 318 -4.90 30.18 18.30
CA LYS A 318 -3.91 29.46 19.12
C LYS A 318 -2.94 30.41 19.85
N HIS A 319 -2.50 31.47 19.19
CA HIS A 319 -1.47 32.37 19.73
C HIS A 319 -2.03 33.62 20.44
N THR A 320 -3.25 34.04 20.12
CA THR A 320 -3.86 35.28 20.67
C THR A 320 -5.09 35.03 21.53
N GLY A 321 -5.70 33.84 21.45
CA GLY A 321 -6.96 33.52 22.11
C GLY A 321 -8.20 34.12 21.43
N LYS A 322 -8.06 34.98 20.41
CA LYS A 322 -9.19 35.56 19.68
C LYS A 322 -9.66 34.60 18.59
N ASP A 323 -10.93 34.19 18.65
CA ASP A 323 -11.55 33.39 17.58
C ASP A 323 -12.10 34.31 16.48
N VAL A 324 -11.72 34.03 15.24
CA VAL A 324 -12.13 34.79 14.04
C VAL A 324 -12.72 33.88 12.96
N THR A 325 -12.95 32.59 13.26
CA THR A 325 -13.47 31.62 12.29
C THR A 325 -14.86 32.00 11.76
N GLU A 326 -15.73 32.52 12.62
CA GLU A 326 -17.07 32.96 12.21
C GLU A 326 -17.01 34.22 11.33
N GLU A 327 -16.15 35.19 11.67
CA GLU A 327 -15.93 36.39 10.84
C GLU A 327 -15.44 35.99 9.44
N VAL A 328 -14.58 34.96 9.34
CA VAL A 328 -14.12 34.41 8.06
C VAL A 328 -15.30 33.79 7.30
N LEU A 329 -16.09 32.89 7.90
CA LEU A 329 -17.24 32.28 7.22
C LEU A 329 -18.26 33.30 6.74
N GLN A 330 -18.52 34.34 7.54
CA GLN A 330 -19.45 35.39 7.20
C GLN A 330 -19.04 36.12 5.92
N GLU A 331 -17.73 36.36 5.72
CA GLU A 331 -17.22 36.98 4.49
C GLU A 331 -17.27 36.04 3.28
N TYR A 332 -17.05 34.73 3.47
CA TYR A 332 -17.23 33.75 2.39
C TYR A 332 -18.72 33.62 2.00
N ASP A 333 -19.65 33.69 2.96
CA ASP A 333 -21.09 33.68 2.69
C ASP A 333 -21.53 34.95 1.94
N SER A 334 -21.10 36.14 2.41
CA SER A 334 -21.50 37.42 1.82
C SER A 334 -20.93 37.63 0.41
N GLN A 335 -19.72 37.14 0.15
CA GLN A 335 -19.03 37.30 -1.14
C GLN A 335 -19.13 36.06 -2.05
N TYR A 336 -19.95 35.07 -1.69
CA TYR A 336 -20.10 33.82 -2.45
C TYR A 336 -20.38 34.07 -3.94
N ASP A 337 -21.38 34.90 -4.24
CA ASP A 337 -21.78 35.23 -5.62
C ASP A 337 -20.81 36.21 -6.30
N ALA A 338 -20.01 36.94 -5.53
CA ALA A 338 -19.06 37.94 -6.02
C ALA A 338 -17.68 37.35 -6.41
N GLY A 339 -17.50 36.04 -6.28
CA GLY A 339 -16.29 35.33 -6.70
C GLY A 339 -15.78 34.28 -5.70
N ALA A 340 -16.29 34.24 -4.47
CA ALA A 340 -15.84 33.26 -3.47
C ALA A 340 -16.34 31.83 -3.75
N SER A 341 -17.33 31.65 -4.63
CA SER A 341 -17.82 30.32 -5.06
C SER A 341 -16.72 29.41 -5.65
N GLY A 342 -15.68 29.99 -6.29
CA GLY A 342 -14.53 29.22 -6.79
C GLY A 342 -13.56 28.75 -5.69
N ASN A 343 -13.69 29.30 -4.48
CA ASN A 343 -12.80 29.06 -3.35
C ASN A 343 -13.44 28.21 -2.24
N VAL A 344 -14.64 27.66 -2.47
CA VAL A 344 -15.40 26.82 -1.52
C VAL A 344 -15.80 25.51 -2.20
N ASP A 345 -15.53 24.37 -1.54
CA ASP A 345 -15.97 23.05 -2.00
C ASP A 345 -16.56 22.19 -0.85
N ILE A 346 -17.18 21.05 -1.18
CA ILE A 346 -17.80 20.12 -0.21
C ILE A 346 -16.79 19.65 0.84
N LYS A 347 -15.56 19.31 0.42
CA LYS A 347 -14.52 18.81 1.31
C LYS A 347 -14.08 19.90 2.30
N GLN A 348 -13.95 21.13 1.82
CA GLN A 348 -13.58 22.29 2.61
C GLN A 348 -14.66 22.63 3.64
N LEU A 349 -15.92 22.71 3.23
CA LEU A 349 -17.04 22.97 4.16
C LEU A 349 -17.17 21.90 5.25
N ALA A 350 -16.86 20.64 4.91
CA ALA A 350 -16.85 19.56 5.90
C ALA A 350 -15.69 19.66 6.89
N GLY A 351 -14.52 20.14 6.46
CA GLY A 351 -13.38 20.40 7.35
C GLY A 351 -13.62 21.60 8.28
N CYS A 352 -14.41 22.57 7.81
CA CYS A 352 -14.74 23.82 8.49
C CYS A 352 -16.12 23.79 9.16
N ALA A 353 -16.63 22.60 9.49
CA ALA A 353 -17.97 22.44 10.03
C ALA A 353 -18.14 23.13 11.39
N MET A 354 -19.12 24.03 11.47
CA MET A 354 -19.46 24.79 12.67
C MET A 354 -20.97 25.06 12.69
N ASP A 355 -21.58 25.01 13.88
CA ASP A 355 -22.99 25.38 14.05
C ASP A 355 -23.17 26.91 13.99
N SER A 356 -23.06 27.46 12.78
CA SER A 356 -23.29 28.88 12.51
C SER A 356 -24.19 29.11 11.31
N LEU A 357 -24.83 30.28 11.28
CA LEU A 357 -25.76 30.62 10.20
C LEU A 357 -25.03 30.74 8.85
N SER A 358 -23.84 31.35 8.85
CA SER A 358 -23.03 31.50 7.65
C SER A 358 -22.57 30.16 7.07
N TRP A 359 -22.20 29.19 7.91
CA TRP A 359 -21.89 27.84 7.44
C TRP A 359 -23.10 27.16 6.80
N LYS A 360 -24.27 27.21 7.46
CA LYS A 360 -25.51 26.61 6.93
C LYS A 360 -25.94 27.23 5.60
N ASN A 361 -25.79 28.55 5.46
CA ASN A 361 -26.06 29.25 4.21
C ASN A 361 -25.10 28.83 3.08
N LEU A 362 -23.82 28.65 3.39
CA LEU A 362 -22.81 28.19 2.43
C LEU A 362 -23.10 26.77 1.95
N VAL A 363 -23.54 25.86 2.84
CA VAL A 363 -24.00 24.52 2.46
C VAL A 363 -25.17 24.60 1.47
N ASP A 364 -26.17 25.45 1.74
CA ASP A 364 -27.31 25.63 0.84
C ASP A 364 -26.93 26.22 -0.51
N LYS A 365 -26.06 27.25 -0.52
CA LYS A 365 -25.55 27.87 -1.74
C LYS A 365 -24.73 26.91 -2.59
N LEU A 366 -23.88 26.09 -1.95
CA LEU A 366 -23.08 25.09 -2.63
C LEU A 366 -23.94 23.96 -3.20
N THR A 367 -24.96 23.52 -2.45
CA THR A 367 -25.93 22.52 -2.93
C THR A 367 -26.65 23.01 -4.18
N LYS A 368 -27.16 24.25 -4.15
CA LYS A 368 -27.81 24.88 -5.31
C LYS A 368 -26.87 25.01 -6.51
N ALA A 369 -25.65 25.52 -6.29
CA ALA A 369 -24.65 25.66 -7.33
C ALA A 369 -24.26 24.29 -7.95
N ALA A 370 -24.18 23.24 -7.14
CA ALA A 370 -23.95 21.88 -7.64
C ALA A 370 -25.09 21.40 -8.54
N ILE A 371 -26.34 21.62 -8.14
CA ILE A 371 -27.53 21.26 -8.93
C ILE A 371 -27.58 22.06 -10.25
N GLU A 372 -27.41 23.38 -10.20
CA GLU A 372 -27.38 24.24 -11.39
C GLU A 372 -26.24 23.85 -12.35
N SER A 373 -25.06 23.56 -11.81
CA SER A 373 -23.92 23.12 -12.62
C SER A 373 -24.16 21.77 -13.30
N ALA A 374 -25.01 20.91 -12.73
CA ALA A 374 -25.36 19.61 -13.30
C ALA A 374 -26.16 19.77 -14.59
N GLU A 375 -27.04 20.78 -14.68
CA GLU A 375 -27.88 21.03 -15.86
C GLU A 375 -27.07 21.35 -17.12
N SER A 376 -25.89 21.93 -16.95
CA SER A 376 -24.97 22.26 -18.05
C SER A 376 -24.12 21.09 -18.54
N ARG A 377 -24.17 19.94 -17.88
CA ARG A 377 -23.30 18.77 -18.15
C ARG A 377 -23.99 17.71 -19.01
N SER A 378 -23.20 16.86 -19.66
CA SER A 378 -23.69 15.74 -20.48
C SER A 378 -24.40 14.65 -19.68
N SER A 379 -23.95 14.36 -18.45
CA SER A 379 -24.58 13.41 -17.53
C SER A 379 -24.89 14.06 -16.16
N PRO A 380 -26.01 14.80 -16.06
CA PRO A 380 -26.38 15.53 -14.84
C PRO A 380 -26.54 14.64 -13.60
N ALA A 381 -27.27 13.52 -13.72
CA ALA A 381 -27.56 12.62 -12.60
C ALA A 381 -26.30 11.92 -12.05
N GLU A 382 -25.39 11.46 -12.91
CA GLU A 382 -24.14 10.81 -12.50
C GLU A 382 -23.22 11.78 -11.75
N PHE A 383 -23.13 13.03 -12.22
CA PHE A 383 -22.37 14.07 -11.54
C PHE A 383 -22.89 14.34 -10.12
N LEU A 384 -24.22 14.39 -9.95
CA LEU A 384 -24.83 14.57 -8.63
C LEU A 384 -24.63 13.37 -7.71
N VAL A 385 -24.69 12.14 -8.24
CA VAL A 385 -24.33 10.92 -7.48
C VAL A 385 -22.87 10.96 -7.04
N GLN A 386 -21.96 11.46 -7.88
CA GLN A 386 -20.56 11.62 -7.50
C GLN A 386 -20.38 12.64 -6.38
N LYS A 387 -21.11 13.77 -6.43
CA LYS A 387 -21.10 14.78 -5.36
C LYS A 387 -21.71 14.25 -4.06
N LEU A 388 -22.75 13.42 -4.14
CA LEU A 388 -23.33 12.71 -3.01
C LEU A 388 -22.30 11.77 -2.35
N LYS A 389 -21.55 11.00 -3.14
CA LYS A 389 -20.45 10.14 -2.63
C LYS A 389 -19.37 10.94 -1.91
N GLU A 390 -18.99 12.09 -2.47
CA GLU A 390 -18.02 13.00 -1.85
C GLU A 390 -18.56 13.52 -0.49
N ALA A 391 -19.83 13.91 -0.42
CA ALA A 391 -20.47 14.37 0.81
C ALA A 391 -20.54 13.29 1.90
N GLU A 392 -20.99 12.08 1.56
CA GLU A 392 -21.10 10.95 2.51
C GLU A 392 -19.73 10.59 3.10
N SER A 393 -18.67 10.61 2.27
CA SER A 393 -17.30 10.32 2.73
C SER A 393 -16.78 11.30 3.79
N HIS A 394 -17.43 12.45 3.93
CA HIS A 394 -17.06 13.51 4.87
C HIS A 394 -18.07 13.73 5.99
N ARG A 395 -19.17 12.97 6.00
CA ARG A 395 -20.21 12.99 7.04
C ARG A 395 -19.68 12.75 8.45
N GLN A 396 -18.67 11.88 8.59
CA GLN A 396 -18.03 11.58 9.89
C GLN A 396 -17.26 12.77 10.51
N LYS A 397 -17.01 13.84 9.74
CA LYS A 397 -16.28 15.02 10.20
C LYS A 397 -17.17 16.04 10.91
N MET A 398 -18.49 15.84 10.92
CA MET A 398 -19.42 16.77 11.55
C MET A 398 -19.31 16.71 13.08
N PRO A 399 -19.03 17.83 13.77
CA PRO A 399 -18.81 17.83 15.21
C PRO A 399 -20.10 17.73 16.02
N ASP A 400 -21.20 18.29 15.50
CA ASP A 400 -22.46 18.51 16.23
C ASP A 400 -23.65 17.86 15.54
N ARG A 401 -24.71 17.60 16.31
CA ARG A 401 -25.96 17.05 15.76
C ARG A 401 -26.64 18.01 14.76
N SER A 402 -26.59 19.32 15.03
CA SER A 402 -27.18 20.37 14.17
C SER A 402 -26.46 20.44 12.81
N THR A 403 -25.13 20.32 12.80
CA THR A 403 -24.35 20.32 11.56
C THR A 403 -24.52 19.02 10.78
N ALA A 404 -24.62 17.87 11.48
CA ALA A 404 -24.98 16.60 10.86
C ALA A 404 -26.37 16.64 10.22
N GLU A 405 -27.40 17.13 10.91
CA GLU A 405 -28.76 17.26 10.36
C GLU A 405 -28.78 18.14 9.09
N LYS A 406 -28.05 19.26 9.08
CA LYS A 406 -27.96 20.10 7.88
C LYS A 406 -27.18 19.45 6.73
N TRP A 407 -26.17 18.65 7.06
CA TRP A 407 -25.40 17.88 6.07
C TRP A 407 -26.25 16.77 5.44
N ASP A 408 -27.08 16.10 6.25
CA ASP A 408 -28.07 15.13 5.79
C ASP A 408 -29.08 15.74 4.82
N ASP A 409 -29.56 16.95 5.11
CA ASP A 409 -30.47 17.67 4.22
C ASP A 409 -29.81 17.94 2.86
N MET A 410 -28.54 18.34 2.84
CA MET A 410 -27.77 18.49 1.60
C MET A 410 -27.67 17.17 0.84
N GLU A 411 -27.30 16.08 1.51
CA GLU A 411 -27.20 14.75 0.89
C GLU A 411 -28.56 14.32 0.29
N GLN A 412 -29.65 14.56 1.01
CA GLN A 412 -31.00 14.26 0.53
C GLN A 412 -31.35 15.11 -0.71
N HIS A 413 -31.05 16.41 -0.69
CA HIS A 413 -31.28 17.30 -1.82
C HIS A 413 -30.48 16.89 -3.06
N LEU A 414 -29.23 16.47 -2.90
CA LEU A 414 -28.41 15.95 -3.99
C LEU A 414 -28.97 14.63 -4.56
N ALA A 415 -29.43 13.72 -3.69
CA ALA A 415 -30.03 12.45 -4.10
C ALA A 415 -31.35 12.67 -4.86
N ASP A 416 -32.20 13.58 -4.38
CA ASP A 416 -33.47 13.96 -4.99
C ASP A 416 -33.25 14.64 -6.36
N ALA A 417 -32.30 15.58 -6.43
CA ALA A 417 -31.93 16.22 -7.68
C ALA A 417 -31.36 15.23 -8.70
N ALA A 418 -30.55 14.26 -8.25
CA ALA A 418 -30.02 13.21 -9.13
C ALA A 418 -31.14 12.36 -9.76
N ALA A 419 -32.16 11.99 -8.98
CA ALA A 419 -33.32 11.27 -9.48
C ALA A 419 -34.13 12.12 -10.47
N CYS A 420 -34.40 13.38 -10.13
CA CYS A 420 -35.13 14.31 -10.99
C CYS A 420 -34.43 14.59 -12.32
N GLN A 421 -33.10 14.51 -12.37
CA GLN A 421 -32.29 14.75 -13.58
C GLN A 421 -32.00 13.48 -14.40
N ALA A 422 -32.59 12.33 -14.06
CA ALA A 422 -32.44 11.09 -14.83
C ALA A 422 -33.06 11.21 -16.24
N GLN A 423 -32.36 10.70 -17.26
CA GLN A 423 -32.77 10.90 -18.67
C GLN A 423 -33.72 9.81 -19.21
N SER A 424 -33.77 8.63 -18.59
CA SER A 424 -34.60 7.50 -19.01
C SER A 424 -35.01 6.65 -17.81
N GLY A 425 -36.06 5.83 -17.93
CA GLY A 425 -36.49 4.95 -16.84
C GLY A 425 -35.41 3.96 -16.39
N ALA A 426 -34.60 3.43 -17.32
CA ALA A 426 -33.43 2.60 -16.99
C ALA A 426 -32.36 3.40 -16.22
N HIS A 427 -32.10 4.64 -16.64
CA HIS A 427 -31.17 5.54 -15.96
C HIS A 427 -31.69 5.88 -14.55
N LEU A 428 -32.99 6.14 -14.36
CA LEU A 428 -33.58 6.38 -13.04
C LEU A 428 -33.37 5.18 -12.11
N ARG A 429 -33.58 3.95 -12.59
CA ARG A 429 -33.30 2.73 -11.79
C ARG A 429 -31.83 2.65 -11.37
N GLN A 430 -30.91 2.93 -12.28
CA GLN A 430 -29.47 2.94 -11.99
C GLN A 430 -29.10 4.05 -11.00
N THR A 431 -29.68 5.24 -11.12
CA THR A 431 -29.44 6.38 -10.22
C THR A 431 -29.96 6.09 -8.82
N VAL A 432 -31.20 5.59 -8.67
CA VAL A 432 -31.75 5.19 -7.37
C VAL A 432 -30.90 4.11 -6.71
N ARG A 433 -30.45 3.10 -7.48
CA ARG A 433 -29.51 2.07 -6.99
C ARG A 433 -28.19 2.69 -6.53
N SER A 434 -27.64 3.59 -7.32
CA SER A 434 -26.36 4.24 -7.02
C SER A 434 -26.46 5.10 -5.76
N CYS A 435 -27.54 5.86 -5.57
CA CYS A 435 -27.80 6.62 -4.34
C CYS A 435 -27.99 5.67 -3.14
N ALA A 436 -28.77 4.59 -3.29
CA ALA A 436 -28.99 3.60 -2.24
C ALA A 436 -27.69 2.93 -1.76
N ASN A 437 -26.77 2.63 -2.68
CA ASN A 437 -25.44 2.09 -2.35
C ASN A 437 -24.58 3.07 -1.54
N VAL A 438 -24.82 4.37 -1.67
CA VAL A 438 -24.14 5.42 -0.89
C VAL A 438 -24.79 5.61 0.49
N GLY A 439 -25.96 5.00 0.73
CA GLY A 439 -26.65 5.05 2.02
C GLY A 439 -27.81 6.06 2.07
N LYS A 440 -28.03 6.84 1.01
CA LYS A 440 -29.11 7.84 0.93
C LYS A 440 -30.01 7.57 -0.27
N ARG A 441 -31.28 7.25 -0.02
CA ARG A 441 -32.28 7.03 -1.08
C ARG A 441 -32.96 8.34 -1.46
N PRO A 442 -33.21 8.60 -2.75
CA PRO A 442 -34.07 9.72 -3.14
C PRO A 442 -35.46 9.59 -2.51
N SER A 443 -36.09 10.72 -2.24
CA SER A 443 -37.40 10.80 -1.62
C SER A 443 -38.48 10.18 -2.51
N ILE A 444 -39.57 9.73 -1.88
CA ILE A 444 -40.72 9.13 -2.58
C ILE A 444 -41.28 10.09 -3.62
N GLU A 445 -41.32 11.39 -3.29
CA GLU A 445 -41.82 12.44 -4.17
C GLU A 445 -40.92 12.62 -5.39
N ALA A 446 -39.60 12.66 -5.19
CA ALA A 446 -38.63 12.78 -6.29
C ALA A 446 -38.69 11.59 -7.27
N ILE A 447 -38.80 10.36 -6.75
CA ILE A 447 -38.90 9.14 -7.58
C ILE A 447 -40.20 9.13 -8.38
N LYS A 448 -41.33 9.52 -7.77
CA LYS A 448 -42.63 9.61 -8.47
C LYS A 448 -42.61 10.67 -9.56
N GLN A 449 -42.14 11.88 -9.26
CA GLN A 449 -42.05 12.96 -10.24
C GLN A 449 -41.13 12.60 -11.40
N ALA A 450 -39.97 11.98 -11.13
CA ALA A 450 -39.05 11.51 -12.16
C ALA A 450 -39.67 10.38 -13.00
N GLY A 451 -40.35 9.42 -12.37
CA GLY A 451 -41.01 8.31 -13.05
C GLY A 451 -42.16 8.77 -13.95
N GLU A 452 -43.01 9.67 -13.47
CA GLU A 452 -44.10 10.28 -14.26
C GLU A 452 -43.55 11.08 -15.45
N ARG A 453 -42.47 11.86 -15.26
CA ARG A 453 -41.81 12.60 -16.34
C ARG A 453 -41.22 11.70 -17.42
N LEU A 454 -40.85 10.46 -17.07
CA LEU A 454 -40.19 9.50 -17.95
C LEU A 454 -41.14 8.45 -18.54
N ASP A 455 -42.46 8.66 -18.42
CA ASP A 455 -43.52 7.74 -18.86
C ASP A 455 -43.36 6.30 -18.32
N MET A 456 -42.79 6.15 -17.11
CA MET A 456 -42.73 4.85 -16.42
C MET A 456 -44.11 4.44 -15.94
N THR A 457 -44.41 3.14 -15.97
CA THR A 457 -45.70 2.68 -15.44
C THR A 457 -45.76 2.81 -13.92
N GLU A 458 -46.96 2.93 -13.36
CA GLU A 458 -47.16 2.97 -11.91
C GLU A 458 -46.53 1.74 -11.20
N GLU A 459 -46.50 0.59 -11.88
CA GLU A 459 -45.88 -0.64 -11.39
C GLU A 459 -44.34 -0.52 -11.36
N GLU A 460 -43.72 0.10 -12.36
CA GLU A 460 -42.27 0.35 -12.40
C GLU A 460 -41.82 1.41 -11.38
N ILE A 461 -42.68 2.41 -11.12
CA ILE A 461 -42.43 3.41 -10.07
C ILE A 461 -42.56 2.74 -8.70
N LEU A 462 -43.55 1.88 -8.50
CA LEU A 462 -43.70 1.10 -7.26
C LEU A 462 -42.55 0.10 -7.05
N GLU A 463 -42.00 -0.50 -8.12
CA GLU A 463 -40.78 -1.32 -8.07
C GLU A 463 -39.60 -0.55 -7.44
N LEU A 464 -39.45 0.73 -7.78
CA LEU A 464 -38.40 1.60 -7.23
C LEU A 464 -38.65 2.01 -5.78
N LEU A 465 -39.93 2.09 -5.39
CA LEU A 465 -40.34 2.54 -4.06
C LEU A 465 -40.34 1.41 -3.02
N ASN A 466 -40.77 0.19 -3.39
CA ASN A 466 -40.79 -0.99 -2.51
C ASN A 466 -40.87 -2.32 -3.31
N PRO A 467 -39.82 -3.17 -3.32
CA PRO A 467 -39.90 -4.50 -3.90
C PRO A 467 -40.83 -5.38 -3.05
N SER A 468 -42.10 -5.50 -3.44
CA SER A 468 -43.11 -6.26 -2.70
C SER A 468 -43.39 -7.62 -3.32
N PHE A 469 -43.79 -8.59 -2.50
CA PHE A 469 -44.16 -9.96 -2.90
C PHE A 469 -45.12 -10.01 -4.11
N GLU A 470 -46.14 -9.14 -4.14
CA GLU A 470 -47.14 -9.11 -5.20
C GLU A 470 -46.57 -8.69 -6.56
N VAL A 471 -45.55 -7.82 -6.57
CA VAL A 471 -44.87 -7.41 -7.80
C VAL A 471 -44.08 -8.57 -8.38
N ILE A 472 -43.28 -9.26 -7.55
CA ILE A 472 -42.49 -10.42 -7.99
C ILE A 472 -43.41 -11.53 -8.49
N LYS A 473 -44.52 -11.78 -7.79
CA LYS A 473 -45.53 -12.75 -8.18
C LYS A 473 -46.13 -12.45 -9.55
N LYS A 474 -46.52 -11.18 -9.81
CA LYS A 474 -47.03 -10.76 -11.12
C LYS A 474 -46.00 -10.98 -12.23
N LEU A 475 -44.73 -10.64 -11.99
CA LEU A 475 -43.65 -10.82 -12.98
C LEU A 475 -43.45 -12.29 -13.36
N ILE A 476 -43.48 -13.20 -12.38
CA ILE A 476 -43.38 -14.64 -12.65
C ILE A 476 -44.63 -15.13 -13.41
N GLN A 477 -45.83 -14.65 -13.05
CA GLN A 477 -47.07 -14.99 -13.74
C GLN A 477 -47.10 -14.50 -15.20
N GLN A 478 -46.48 -13.36 -15.48
CA GLN A 478 -46.30 -12.81 -16.82
C GLN A 478 -45.20 -13.52 -17.62
N GLY A 479 -44.45 -14.44 -17.01
CA GLY A 479 -43.44 -15.25 -17.68
C GLY A 479 -42.09 -14.55 -17.86
N VAL A 480 -41.76 -13.55 -17.05
CA VAL A 480 -40.43 -12.90 -17.09
C VAL A 480 -39.35 -13.93 -16.76
N SER A 481 -38.44 -14.19 -17.69
CA SER A 481 -37.39 -15.22 -17.60
C SER A 481 -36.00 -14.69 -17.24
N SER A 482 -35.90 -13.46 -16.71
CA SER A 482 -34.63 -12.88 -16.28
C SER A 482 -34.30 -13.32 -14.86
N PHE A 483 -33.29 -14.20 -14.71
CA PHE A 483 -32.78 -14.67 -13.42
C PHE A 483 -32.31 -13.50 -12.55
N GLU A 484 -31.41 -12.65 -13.08
CA GLU A 484 -30.79 -11.53 -12.34
C GLU A 484 -31.86 -10.58 -11.78
N ARG A 485 -32.82 -10.19 -12.62
CA ARG A 485 -33.92 -9.29 -12.22
C ARG A 485 -34.76 -9.89 -11.09
N LEU A 486 -35.12 -11.17 -11.18
CA LEU A 486 -35.95 -11.82 -10.17
C LEU A 486 -35.17 -12.08 -8.87
N HIS A 487 -33.91 -12.47 -8.97
CA HIS A 487 -33.05 -12.70 -7.82
C HIS A 487 -32.82 -11.41 -7.02
N GLU A 488 -32.49 -10.29 -7.68
CA GLU A 488 -32.30 -8.99 -7.02
C GLU A 488 -33.56 -8.51 -6.30
N LEU A 489 -34.74 -8.66 -6.93
CA LEU A 489 -36.02 -8.31 -6.32
C LEU A 489 -36.33 -9.20 -5.10
N MET A 490 -36.10 -10.51 -5.19
CA MET A 490 -36.35 -11.44 -4.08
C MET A 490 -35.39 -11.23 -2.91
N ALA A 491 -34.11 -10.96 -3.19
CA ALA A 491 -33.10 -10.70 -2.17
C ALA A 491 -33.36 -9.40 -1.40
N SER A 492 -33.86 -8.36 -2.09
CA SER A 492 -34.16 -7.05 -1.48
C SER A 492 -35.52 -6.97 -0.79
N ALA A 493 -36.47 -7.84 -1.14
CA ALA A 493 -37.84 -7.81 -0.64
C ALA A 493 -38.05 -8.38 0.77
N GLY A 494 -37.06 -9.08 1.35
CA GLY A 494 -37.17 -9.66 2.70
C GLY A 494 -38.32 -10.67 2.84
N LEU A 495 -38.54 -11.48 1.80
CA LEU A 495 -39.70 -12.39 1.70
C LEU A 495 -39.66 -13.50 2.76
N THR A 496 -40.85 -13.89 3.24
CA THR A 496 -40.98 -15.05 4.13
C THR A 496 -40.81 -16.37 3.36
N THR A 497 -40.43 -17.46 4.05
CA THR A 497 -40.29 -18.80 3.44
C THR A 497 -41.59 -19.28 2.77
N ALA A 498 -42.75 -18.92 3.32
CA ALA A 498 -44.06 -19.24 2.74
C ALA A 498 -44.29 -18.50 1.41
N GLN A 499 -43.91 -17.22 1.35
CA GLN A 499 -43.99 -16.41 0.12
C GLN A 499 -43.02 -16.93 -0.95
N LEU A 500 -41.77 -17.23 -0.58
CA LEU A 500 -40.80 -17.83 -1.51
C LEU A 500 -41.27 -19.17 -2.07
N ARG A 501 -41.90 -20.00 -1.23
CA ARG A 501 -42.51 -21.26 -1.67
C ARG A 501 -43.61 -21.00 -2.70
N GLN A 502 -44.50 -20.06 -2.43
CA GLN A 502 -45.57 -19.71 -3.37
C GLN A 502 -45.01 -19.20 -4.70
N LEU A 503 -43.93 -18.41 -4.69
CA LEU A 503 -43.25 -17.98 -5.92
C LEU A 503 -42.62 -19.17 -6.64
N GLY A 504 -42.01 -20.10 -5.92
CA GLY A 504 -41.44 -21.34 -6.48
C GLY A 504 -42.49 -22.25 -7.10
N ASP A 505 -43.66 -22.39 -6.46
CA ASP A 505 -44.79 -23.17 -6.98
C ASP A 505 -45.34 -22.55 -8.27
N ILE A 506 -45.53 -21.23 -8.31
CA ILE A 506 -45.97 -20.51 -9.51
C ILE A 506 -44.93 -20.60 -10.63
N ALA A 507 -43.63 -20.47 -10.30
CA ALA A 507 -42.55 -20.62 -11.27
C ALA A 507 -42.51 -22.02 -11.88
N TYR A 508 -42.74 -23.05 -11.06
CA TYR A 508 -42.84 -24.44 -11.52
C TYR A 508 -44.05 -24.66 -12.45
N GLU A 509 -45.24 -24.19 -12.06
CA GLU A 509 -46.47 -24.27 -12.87
C GLU A 509 -46.31 -23.57 -14.23
N ARG A 510 -45.60 -22.45 -14.27
CA ARG A 510 -45.31 -21.68 -15.48
C ARG A 510 -44.12 -22.22 -16.29
N SER A 511 -43.46 -23.29 -15.83
CA SER A 511 -42.24 -23.83 -16.44
C SER A 511 -41.13 -22.77 -16.63
N ASN A 512 -41.02 -21.84 -15.68
CA ASN A 512 -40.03 -20.76 -15.71
C ASN A 512 -38.80 -21.14 -14.86
N GLU A 513 -37.82 -21.76 -15.51
CA GLU A 513 -36.59 -22.24 -14.86
C GLU A 513 -35.75 -21.11 -14.25
N ALA A 514 -35.72 -19.93 -14.88
CA ALA A 514 -34.98 -18.78 -14.37
C ALA A 514 -35.58 -18.23 -13.07
N ALA A 515 -36.92 -18.14 -12.99
CA ALA A 515 -37.61 -17.77 -11.77
C ALA A 515 -37.42 -18.81 -10.66
N LEU A 516 -37.48 -20.09 -11.02
CA LEU A 516 -37.26 -21.20 -10.09
C LEU A 516 -35.82 -21.21 -9.55
N GLY A 517 -34.84 -20.92 -10.42
CA GLY A 517 -33.45 -20.70 -10.04
C GLY A 517 -33.29 -19.50 -9.11
N ALA A 518 -33.93 -18.36 -9.40
CA ALA A 518 -33.88 -17.17 -8.54
C ALA A 518 -34.42 -17.47 -7.12
N VAL A 519 -35.52 -18.22 -7.02
CA VAL A 519 -36.02 -18.69 -5.72
C VAL A 519 -35.02 -19.64 -5.05
N ALA A 520 -34.40 -20.56 -5.80
CA ALA A 520 -33.45 -21.53 -5.25
C ALA A 520 -32.18 -20.89 -4.68
N HIS A 521 -31.71 -19.79 -5.29
CA HIS A 521 -30.57 -19.01 -4.80
C HIS A 521 -30.85 -18.28 -3.48
N VAL A 522 -32.12 -17.92 -3.21
CA VAL A 522 -32.54 -17.34 -1.92
C VAL A 522 -32.88 -18.44 -0.91
N ASN A 523 -33.67 -19.44 -1.31
CA ASN A 523 -34.06 -20.57 -0.47
C ASN A 523 -34.30 -21.85 -1.28
N LEU A 524 -33.33 -22.76 -1.24
CA LEU A 524 -33.37 -24.02 -1.99
C LEU A 524 -34.56 -24.91 -1.59
N LEU A 525 -34.86 -25.01 -0.29
CA LEU A 525 -35.97 -25.84 0.20
C LEU A 525 -37.32 -25.35 -0.34
N ALA A 526 -37.53 -24.03 -0.38
CA ALA A 526 -38.73 -23.42 -0.94
C ALA A 526 -38.87 -23.69 -2.45
N ALA A 527 -37.77 -23.63 -3.21
CA ALA A 527 -37.76 -23.97 -4.62
C ALA A 527 -38.08 -25.45 -4.87
N LEU A 528 -37.53 -26.35 -4.04
CA LEU A 528 -37.80 -27.79 -4.06
C LEU A 528 -39.22 -28.16 -3.58
N GLY A 529 -39.94 -27.23 -2.95
CA GLY A 529 -41.26 -27.47 -2.38
C GLY A 529 -41.24 -28.19 -1.02
N LEU A 530 -40.10 -28.19 -0.33
CA LEU A 530 -39.89 -28.80 0.98
C LEU A 530 -40.30 -27.85 2.11
N LEU A 531 -40.83 -28.39 3.23
CA LEU A 531 -41.13 -27.62 4.44
C LEU A 531 -39.90 -27.59 5.35
N SER A 532 -39.45 -26.39 5.72
CA SER A 532 -38.50 -26.15 6.79
C SER A 532 -39.22 -26.22 8.14
N ASP A 533 -39.45 -27.41 8.70
CA ASP A 533 -39.85 -27.54 10.10
C ASP A 533 -38.62 -27.62 11.00
N ARG A 534 -38.07 -26.45 11.36
CA ARG A 534 -37.17 -26.31 12.52
C ARG A 534 -37.73 -25.27 13.49
N ARG A 535 -38.67 -25.73 14.32
CA ARG A 535 -38.85 -25.25 15.70
C ARG A 535 -38.98 -26.46 16.62
N GLY A 536 -37.94 -26.75 17.39
CA GLY A 536 -38.10 -27.44 18.66
C GLY A 536 -37.25 -28.69 18.89
N SER A 537 -36.29 -28.53 19.81
CA SER A 537 -35.99 -29.47 20.89
C SER A 537 -35.22 -30.74 20.55
N TYR A 538 -33.92 -30.69 20.86
CA TYR A 538 -33.21 -31.83 21.42
C TYR A 538 -33.99 -32.37 22.64
N GLY A 539 -34.34 -33.65 22.63
CA GLY A 539 -34.84 -34.38 23.80
C GLY A 539 -36.24 -34.96 23.64
N ALA A 540 -36.33 -36.27 23.96
CA ALA A 540 -37.53 -37.08 24.18
C ALA A 540 -37.98 -38.02 23.04
N VAL A 541 -37.15 -39.04 22.75
CA VAL A 541 -37.70 -40.33 22.32
C VAL A 541 -38.14 -41.10 23.57
N ARG A 542 -39.43 -41.01 23.91
CA ARG A 542 -40.12 -42.01 24.73
C ARG A 542 -41.61 -42.07 24.40
N ASN A 543 -41.95 -43.09 23.62
CA ASN A 543 -43.10 -43.98 23.75
C ASN A 543 -44.49 -43.38 24.03
N SER A 544 -45.30 -43.29 22.97
CA SER A 544 -46.78 -43.41 22.96
C SER A 544 -47.19 -43.29 21.48
N GLY A 545 -47.84 -44.24 20.80
CA GLY A 545 -48.95 -45.05 21.27
C GLY A 545 -50.24 -44.60 20.58
N GLY A 546 -50.32 -44.73 19.25
CA GLY A 546 -51.57 -44.76 18.47
C GLY A 546 -52.20 -43.42 18.08
N ALA A 547 -52.33 -43.17 16.77
CA ALA A 547 -53.58 -42.80 16.11
C ALA A 547 -53.36 -42.62 14.61
N TYR A 548 -54.33 -43.12 13.86
CA TYR A 548 -54.48 -43.13 12.41
C TYR A 548 -54.10 -41.83 11.66
N GLY A 549 -53.48 -42.01 10.49
CA GLY A 549 -53.72 -41.13 9.35
C GLY A 549 -52.48 -40.50 8.74
N ASP A 550 -52.20 -40.90 7.51
CA ASP A 550 -51.46 -40.18 6.46
C ASP A 550 -49.96 -40.51 6.31
N LYS A 551 -49.71 -41.56 5.52
CA LYS A 551 -48.39 -42.01 5.04
C LYS A 551 -48.08 -41.51 3.61
N ASP A 552 -48.81 -40.50 3.09
CA ASP A 552 -48.72 -40.08 1.68
C ASP A 552 -48.03 -38.70 1.46
N ARG A 553 -46.93 -38.43 2.19
CA ARG A 553 -45.97 -37.38 1.78
C ARG A 553 -44.53 -37.88 1.68
N ALA A 554 -44.36 -39.11 1.21
CA ALA A 554 -43.10 -39.55 0.65
C ALA A 554 -42.97 -39.00 -0.77
N ILE A 555 -42.01 -38.09 -0.96
CA ILE A 555 -41.59 -37.60 -2.29
C ILE A 555 -41.11 -38.82 -3.09
N PRO A 556 -41.59 -39.04 -4.33
CA PRO A 556 -40.96 -40.03 -5.20
C PRO A 556 -39.53 -39.54 -5.56
N PRO A 557 -38.51 -40.39 -5.45
CA PRO A 557 -37.12 -40.04 -5.79
C PRO A 557 -37.04 -39.67 -7.29
N LYS A 558 -36.31 -38.59 -7.61
CA LYS A 558 -36.34 -37.86 -8.91
C LYS A 558 -37.71 -37.29 -9.30
N SER A 559 -37.97 -36.05 -8.88
CA SER A 559 -39.09 -35.27 -9.41
C SER A 559 -38.68 -34.41 -10.60
N GLU A 560 -39.56 -34.21 -11.58
CA GLU A 560 -39.32 -33.24 -12.68
C GLU A 560 -38.98 -31.83 -12.14
N ARG A 561 -39.56 -31.48 -10.98
CA ARG A 561 -39.24 -30.24 -10.25
C ARG A 561 -37.79 -30.18 -9.80
N THR A 562 -37.25 -31.24 -9.21
CA THR A 562 -35.84 -31.28 -8.77
C THR A 562 -34.88 -31.06 -9.94
N ASP A 563 -35.15 -31.65 -11.11
CA ASP A 563 -34.30 -31.46 -12.29
C ASP A 563 -34.37 -30.01 -12.81
N ARG A 564 -35.56 -29.40 -12.83
CA ARG A 564 -35.74 -27.99 -13.23
C ARG A 564 -35.10 -27.01 -12.24
N VAL A 565 -35.18 -27.28 -10.94
CA VAL A 565 -34.48 -26.48 -9.91
C VAL A 565 -32.97 -26.55 -10.13
N MET A 566 -32.43 -27.75 -10.34
CA MET A 566 -31.00 -27.96 -10.57
C MET A 566 -30.52 -27.32 -11.87
N ALA A 567 -31.34 -27.34 -12.93
CA ALA A 567 -31.08 -26.61 -14.17
C ALA A 567 -31.08 -25.09 -13.95
N GLY A 568 -32.07 -24.57 -13.21
CA GLY A 568 -32.17 -23.15 -12.86
C GLY A 568 -31.00 -22.64 -12.00
N LEU A 569 -30.46 -23.47 -11.11
CA LEU A 569 -29.27 -23.12 -10.30
C LEU A 569 -28.04 -22.81 -11.15
N LEU A 570 -27.87 -23.50 -12.29
CA LEU A 570 -26.77 -23.25 -13.23
C LEU A 570 -26.89 -21.90 -13.95
N GLY A 571 -28.07 -21.26 -13.93
CA GLY A 571 -28.29 -19.93 -14.49
C GLY A 571 -27.78 -18.78 -13.63
N GLY A 572 -27.40 -19.04 -12.37
CA GLY A 572 -26.87 -18.04 -11.44
C GLY A 572 -25.35 -18.11 -11.21
N PRO A 573 -24.81 -17.27 -10.31
CA PRO A 573 -23.38 -17.25 -10.00
C PRO A 573 -22.91 -18.60 -9.45
N ALA A 574 -21.77 -19.08 -9.94
CA ALA A 574 -21.20 -20.34 -9.48
C ALA A 574 -20.79 -20.32 -7.99
N THR A 575 -20.41 -19.14 -7.47
CA THR A 575 -20.05 -18.92 -6.06
C THR A 575 -21.23 -19.19 -5.13
N ASP A 576 -22.42 -18.75 -5.53
CA ASP A 576 -23.65 -18.95 -4.76
C ASP A 576 -24.02 -20.43 -4.67
N VAL A 577 -23.78 -21.24 -5.71
CA VAL A 577 -24.09 -22.69 -5.67
C VAL A 577 -23.21 -23.44 -4.66
N VAL A 578 -21.93 -23.06 -4.54
CA VAL A 578 -21.04 -23.61 -3.51
C VAL A 578 -21.53 -23.22 -2.12
N ARG A 579 -21.98 -21.97 -1.93
CA ARG A 579 -22.60 -21.53 -0.67
C ARG A 579 -23.87 -22.34 -0.37
N ILE A 580 -24.75 -22.52 -1.35
CA ILE A 580 -25.99 -23.30 -1.23
C ILE A 580 -25.69 -24.75 -0.80
N TRP A 581 -24.63 -25.37 -1.34
CA TRP A 581 -24.20 -26.70 -0.90
C TRP A 581 -23.88 -26.72 0.61
N TYR A 582 -23.02 -25.82 1.10
CA TYR A 582 -22.66 -25.80 2.52
C TYR A 582 -23.86 -25.46 3.42
N THR A 583 -24.83 -24.66 2.94
CA THR A 583 -26.05 -24.34 3.69
C THR A 583 -27.00 -25.53 3.82
N TYR A 584 -27.24 -26.28 2.74
CA TYR A 584 -28.37 -27.23 2.68
C TYR A 584 -27.97 -28.72 2.63
N ARG A 585 -26.68 -29.08 2.53
CA ARG A 585 -26.20 -30.49 2.37
C ARG A 585 -26.68 -31.48 3.45
N ASP A 586 -27.07 -31.01 4.62
CA ASP A 586 -27.57 -31.83 5.73
C ASP A 586 -29.10 -31.82 5.86
N GLU A 587 -29.79 -30.96 5.09
CA GLU A 587 -31.24 -30.78 5.14
C GLU A 587 -31.96 -31.34 3.90
N ILE A 588 -31.21 -31.71 2.87
CA ILE A 588 -31.73 -32.24 1.60
C ILE A 588 -31.65 -33.78 1.55
N PRO A 589 -32.61 -34.44 0.86
CA PRO A 589 -32.57 -35.88 0.61
C PRO A 589 -31.30 -36.35 -0.13
N ASP A 590 -30.90 -37.61 0.05
CA ASP A 590 -29.64 -38.17 -0.48
C ASP A 590 -29.54 -38.10 -2.03
N ASP A 591 -30.64 -38.25 -2.76
CA ASP A 591 -30.67 -38.15 -4.22
C ASP A 591 -30.40 -36.70 -4.71
N VAL A 592 -31.06 -35.72 -4.09
CA VAL A 592 -30.84 -34.29 -4.33
C VAL A 592 -29.43 -33.90 -3.91
N LYS A 593 -28.94 -34.47 -2.80
CA LYS A 593 -27.59 -34.25 -2.28
C LYS A 593 -26.53 -34.70 -3.25
N GLU A 594 -26.62 -35.90 -3.82
CA GLU A 594 -25.67 -36.38 -4.83
C GLU A 594 -25.66 -35.50 -6.08
N GLN A 595 -26.83 -35.06 -6.53
CA GLN A 595 -26.96 -34.18 -7.70
C GLN A 595 -26.35 -32.80 -7.44
N LEU A 596 -26.68 -32.17 -6.30
CA LEU A 596 -26.13 -30.88 -5.91
C LEU A 596 -24.62 -30.97 -5.67
N ARG A 597 -24.13 -32.04 -5.04
CA ARG A 597 -22.70 -32.30 -4.81
C ARG A 597 -21.93 -32.34 -6.13
N ARG A 598 -22.46 -33.05 -7.13
CA ARG A 598 -21.86 -33.16 -8.46
C ARG A 598 -21.79 -31.80 -9.16
N ILE A 599 -22.86 -30.99 -9.05
CA ILE A 599 -22.90 -29.63 -9.61
C ILE A 599 -21.91 -28.72 -8.88
N ALA A 600 -21.94 -28.70 -7.55
CA ALA A 600 -21.04 -27.89 -6.72
C ALA A 600 -19.57 -28.25 -6.97
N LYS A 601 -19.24 -29.55 -7.08
CA LYS A 601 -17.89 -30.02 -7.43
C LYS A 601 -17.42 -29.49 -8.78
N LYS A 602 -18.28 -29.57 -9.80
CA LYS A 602 -17.96 -29.07 -11.14
C LYS A 602 -17.75 -27.55 -11.13
N LEU A 603 -18.67 -26.81 -10.50
CA LEU A 603 -18.60 -25.36 -10.41
C LEU A 603 -17.41 -24.87 -9.58
N LEU A 604 -17.05 -25.57 -8.52
CA LEU A 604 -15.87 -25.28 -7.70
C LEU A 604 -14.57 -25.44 -8.51
N VAL A 605 -14.48 -26.49 -9.32
CA VAL A 605 -13.37 -26.69 -10.26
C VAL A 605 -13.33 -25.59 -11.32
N ASP A 606 -14.48 -25.24 -11.91
CA ASP A 606 -14.58 -24.18 -12.90
C ASP A 606 -14.20 -22.80 -12.33
N LEU A 607 -14.62 -22.49 -11.10
CA LEU A 607 -14.24 -21.27 -10.37
C LEU A 607 -12.73 -21.21 -10.12
N GLY A 608 -12.14 -22.31 -9.64
CA GLY A 608 -10.70 -22.42 -9.44
C GLY A 608 -9.92 -22.14 -10.74
N MET A 609 -10.36 -22.70 -11.87
CA MET A 609 -9.76 -22.43 -13.18
C MET A 609 -9.93 -20.98 -13.63
N ARG A 610 -11.10 -20.37 -13.41
CA ARG A 610 -11.35 -18.96 -13.79
C ARG A 610 -10.46 -18.00 -13.00
N PHE A 611 -10.46 -18.11 -11.68
CA PHE A 611 -9.63 -17.27 -10.81
C PHE A 611 -8.15 -17.50 -11.05
N SER A 612 -7.73 -18.75 -11.30
CA SER A 612 -6.37 -19.05 -11.70
C SER A 612 -5.93 -18.30 -12.96
N ARG A 613 -6.77 -18.22 -14.00
CA ARG A 613 -6.46 -17.47 -15.23
C ARG A 613 -6.36 -15.96 -14.99
N GLU A 614 -7.24 -15.40 -14.15
CA GLU A 614 -7.19 -13.99 -13.77
C GLU A 614 -5.90 -13.66 -13.01
N ILE A 615 -5.42 -14.57 -12.16
CA ILE A 615 -4.18 -14.40 -11.39
C ILE A 615 -2.93 -14.67 -12.27
N MET A 616 -2.98 -15.64 -13.20
CA MET A 616 -1.86 -15.99 -14.10
C MET A 616 -1.57 -14.92 -15.16
N GLY A 617 -2.57 -14.10 -15.54
CA GLY A 617 -2.39 -13.01 -16.52
C GLY A 617 -1.42 -11.91 -16.08
N SER A 618 -1.12 -11.83 -14.78
CA SER A 618 -0.19 -10.88 -14.18
C SER A 618 0.95 -11.61 -13.47
N SER A 619 2.10 -11.70 -14.14
CA SER A 619 3.48 -11.83 -13.63
C SER A 619 3.86 -12.90 -12.59
N MET A 620 3.06 -13.20 -11.57
CA MET A 620 3.53 -14.00 -10.43
C MET A 620 3.35 -15.52 -10.57
N LEU A 621 2.32 -15.97 -11.31
CA LEU A 621 2.08 -17.40 -11.56
C LEU A 621 2.44 -17.83 -12.98
N GLY A 622 2.83 -16.86 -13.83
CA GLY A 622 3.65 -17.14 -15.01
C GLY A 622 5.03 -17.61 -14.54
N GLY A 623 5.48 -18.75 -15.05
CA GLY A 623 6.71 -19.41 -14.59
C GLY A 623 7.93 -18.49 -14.58
N LEU A 624 8.79 -18.66 -13.58
CA LEU A 624 10.14 -18.10 -13.57
C LEU A 624 10.83 -18.46 -14.90
N MET A 625 11.52 -17.50 -15.52
CA MET A 625 12.34 -17.78 -16.70
C MET A 625 13.45 -18.77 -16.32
N GLU A 626 13.53 -19.88 -17.04
CA GLU A 626 14.52 -20.93 -16.88
C GLU A 626 15.93 -20.34 -16.99
N THR A 627 16.72 -20.45 -15.92
CA THR A 627 18.14 -20.06 -15.96
C THR A 627 18.98 -21.31 -15.69
N PRO A 628 19.72 -21.84 -16.68
CA PRO A 628 20.62 -22.96 -16.44
C PRO A 628 21.79 -22.52 -15.55
N THR A 629 22.11 -23.31 -14.53
CA THR A 629 23.31 -23.11 -13.69
C THR A 629 24.21 -24.32 -13.80
N VAL A 630 25.52 -24.10 -13.83
CA VAL A 630 26.51 -25.18 -14.00
C VAL A 630 27.14 -25.53 -12.64
N ARG A 631 27.30 -26.83 -12.35
CA ARG A 631 27.94 -27.34 -11.13
C ARG A 631 28.84 -28.57 -11.40
N PRO A 632 29.77 -28.94 -10.50
CA PRO A 632 30.54 -30.18 -10.63
C PRO A 632 29.64 -31.42 -10.73
N PHE A 633 30.04 -32.34 -11.61
CA PHE A 633 29.42 -33.63 -11.87
C PHE A 633 29.56 -34.51 -10.63
N ARG A 634 28.46 -35.15 -10.23
CA ARG A 634 28.44 -36.10 -9.11
C ARG A 634 28.15 -37.49 -9.64
N ILE A 635 28.75 -38.48 -8.98
CA ILE A 635 28.49 -39.89 -9.30
C ILE A 635 26.99 -40.17 -9.07
N GLY A 636 26.25 -40.38 -10.17
CA GLY A 636 24.79 -40.54 -10.19
C GLY A 636 24.05 -39.55 -11.11
N ASP A 637 24.71 -38.49 -11.58
CA ASP A 637 24.17 -37.58 -12.60
C ASP A 637 24.16 -38.25 -14.00
N GLU A 638 23.18 -37.89 -14.84
CA GLU A 638 23.12 -38.36 -16.23
C GLU A 638 24.28 -37.76 -17.05
N VAL A 639 24.94 -38.61 -17.84
CA VAL A 639 26.13 -38.22 -18.64
C VAL A 639 25.80 -37.14 -19.67
N ASP A 640 24.56 -37.10 -20.15
CA ASP A 640 24.08 -36.13 -21.13
C ASP A 640 23.98 -34.70 -20.58
N LEU A 641 24.02 -34.54 -19.24
CA LEU A 641 24.01 -33.24 -18.59
C LEU A 641 25.41 -32.61 -18.50
N ILE A 642 26.48 -33.34 -18.87
CA ILE A 642 27.85 -32.82 -18.82
C ILE A 642 28.05 -31.78 -19.93
N ASP A 643 28.35 -30.56 -19.52
CA ASP A 643 28.75 -29.48 -20.41
C ASP A 643 30.25 -29.53 -20.63
N LEU A 644 30.65 -30.17 -21.73
CA LEU A 644 32.05 -30.35 -22.08
C LEU A 644 32.75 -29.01 -22.35
N GLU A 645 32.04 -27.99 -22.83
CA GLU A 645 32.63 -26.68 -23.13
C GLU A 645 32.98 -25.94 -21.84
N GLU A 646 32.03 -25.84 -20.89
CA GLU A 646 32.28 -25.18 -19.60
C GLU A 646 33.29 -25.98 -18.76
N THR A 647 33.27 -27.31 -18.85
CA THR A 647 34.27 -28.20 -18.23
C THR A 647 35.69 -27.88 -18.72
N ILE A 648 35.87 -27.77 -20.04
CA ILE A 648 37.17 -27.47 -20.65
C ILE A 648 37.62 -26.05 -20.27
N GLU A 649 36.72 -25.07 -20.30
CA GLU A 649 37.04 -23.69 -19.92
C GLU A 649 37.45 -23.58 -18.45
N SER A 650 36.77 -24.28 -17.54
CA SER A 650 37.13 -24.35 -16.12
C SER A 650 38.52 -24.97 -15.91
N LEU A 651 38.80 -26.08 -16.57
CA LEU A 651 40.12 -26.75 -16.50
C LEU A 651 41.25 -25.87 -17.05
N LEU A 652 41.01 -25.18 -18.17
CA LEU A 652 41.97 -24.26 -18.76
C LEU A 652 42.17 -23.01 -17.88
N SER A 653 41.10 -22.48 -17.26
CA SER A 653 41.16 -21.33 -16.35
C SER A 653 41.95 -21.63 -15.06
N GLN A 654 41.91 -22.89 -14.62
CA GLN A 654 42.73 -23.40 -13.51
C GLN A 654 44.18 -23.69 -13.94
N GLY A 655 44.52 -23.46 -15.22
CA GLY A 655 45.88 -23.62 -15.76
C GLY A 655 46.27 -25.06 -16.09
N ARG A 656 45.31 -26.01 -16.19
CA ARG A 656 45.61 -27.38 -16.60
C ARG A 656 45.74 -27.46 -18.12
N THR A 657 46.90 -27.90 -18.60
CA THR A 657 47.21 -28.07 -20.03
C THR A 657 47.33 -29.53 -20.46
N ASP A 658 47.42 -30.46 -19.51
CA ASP A 658 47.44 -31.91 -19.76
C ASP A 658 46.15 -32.57 -19.24
N PHE A 659 45.31 -33.08 -20.16
CA PHE A 659 44.03 -33.74 -19.85
C PHE A 659 44.17 -35.23 -19.50
N GLN A 660 45.37 -35.69 -19.11
CA GLN A 660 45.64 -37.12 -18.91
C GLN A 660 45.12 -37.68 -17.56
N MET A 661 44.81 -36.81 -16.60
CA MET A 661 44.13 -37.16 -15.35
C MET A 661 42.95 -36.22 -15.13
N LEU A 662 41.73 -36.74 -15.33
CA LEU A 662 40.48 -36.08 -15.02
C LEU A 662 39.79 -36.84 -13.89
N ASN A 663 39.41 -36.13 -12.83
CA ASN A 663 38.56 -36.65 -11.78
C ASN A 663 37.08 -36.43 -12.15
N PRO A 664 36.13 -37.23 -11.61
CA PRO A 664 34.71 -36.99 -11.84
C PRO A 664 34.26 -35.57 -11.47
N ASP A 665 34.84 -34.98 -10.43
CA ASP A 665 34.55 -33.61 -9.97
C ASP A 665 35.08 -32.52 -10.93
N ASP A 666 35.95 -32.89 -11.89
CA ASP A 666 36.47 -31.97 -12.90
C ASP A 666 35.43 -31.71 -14.00
N PHE A 667 34.45 -32.60 -14.19
CA PHE A 667 33.36 -32.41 -15.15
C PHE A 667 32.31 -31.48 -14.57
N LEU A 668 31.82 -30.57 -15.39
CA LEU A 668 30.75 -29.64 -15.06
C LEU A 668 29.46 -30.08 -15.76
N ALA A 669 28.37 -30.18 -15.00
CA ALA A 669 27.05 -30.55 -15.51
C ALA A 669 26.10 -29.34 -15.47
N THR A 670 25.35 -29.16 -16.56
CA THR A 670 24.33 -28.13 -16.72
C THR A 670 23.04 -28.60 -16.06
N GLU A 671 22.68 -27.92 -14.98
CA GLU A 671 21.40 -28.12 -14.33
C GLU A 671 20.44 -27.06 -14.89
N THR A 672 19.53 -27.47 -15.78
CA THR A 672 18.34 -26.67 -16.07
C THR A 672 17.52 -26.63 -14.79
N TYR A 673 17.59 -25.51 -14.07
CA TYR A 673 16.76 -25.35 -12.88
C TYR A 673 15.30 -25.28 -13.33
N MET A 674 14.59 -26.40 -13.23
CA MET A 674 13.14 -26.33 -13.03
C MET A 674 12.97 -25.64 -11.68
N GLY A 675 12.61 -24.35 -11.72
CA GLY A 675 12.27 -23.57 -10.53
C GLY A 675 10.99 -24.13 -9.91
N HIS A 676 11.08 -25.26 -9.23
CA HIS A 676 9.96 -25.82 -8.49
C HIS A 676 9.71 -24.93 -7.28
N ARG A 677 8.50 -24.38 -7.21
CA ARG A 677 7.96 -23.81 -5.98
C ARG A 677 7.20 -24.90 -5.26
N ALA A 678 7.20 -24.84 -3.94
CA ALA A 678 6.40 -25.72 -3.11
C ALA A 678 5.36 -24.90 -2.36
N PHE A 679 4.10 -25.29 -2.46
CA PHE A 679 2.99 -24.65 -1.77
C PHE A 679 2.40 -25.58 -0.72
N PHE A 680 2.10 -25.07 0.46
CA PHE A 680 1.43 -25.84 1.51
C PHE A 680 0.23 -25.04 2.02
N TRP A 681 -0.98 -25.57 1.82
CA TRP A 681 -2.22 -24.97 2.33
C TRP A 681 -2.64 -25.64 3.63
N ALA A 682 -2.70 -24.85 4.70
CA ALA A 682 -3.28 -25.24 5.98
C ALA A 682 -4.60 -24.49 6.18
N LEU A 683 -5.70 -25.24 6.27
CA LEU A 683 -7.04 -24.66 6.31
C LEU A 683 -7.75 -24.99 7.61
N ASP A 684 -8.31 -23.97 8.24
CA ASP A 684 -9.05 -24.08 9.47
C ASP A 684 -10.46 -24.65 9.21
N LYS A 685 -10.78 -25.74 9.90
CA LYS A 685 -12.12 -26.36 9.94
C LYS A 685 -12.70 -26.38 11.35
N SER A 686 -12.27 -25.48 12.23
CA SER A 686 -12.81 -25.36 13.59
C SER A 686 -14.29 -24.97 13.61
N GLY A 687 -14.95 -25.12 14.75
CA GLY A 687 -16.38 -24.79 14.89
C GLY A 687 -16.73 -23.33 14.55
N SER A 688 -15.82 -22.37 14.72
CA SER A 688 -16.05 -20.97 14.35
C SER A 688 -16.03 -20.72 12.83
N MET A 689 -15.58 -21.72 12.07
CA MET A 689 -15.62 -21.78 10.61
C MET A 689 -16.92 -22.41 10.09
N ASP A 690 -17.88 -22.80 10.94
CA ASP A 690 -19.18 -23.38 10.55
C ASP A 690 -20.17 -22.35 9.97
N ALA A 691 -19.69 -21.52 9.05
CA ALA A 691 -20.49 -20.61 8.25
C ALA A 691 -20.33 -20.99 6.76
N PRO A 692 -21.43 -21.11 5.99
CA PRO A 692 -21.38 -21.47 4.57
C PRO A 692 -20.47 -20.55 3.74
N GLU A 693 -20.42 -19.27 4.09
CA GLU A 693 -19.58 -18.25 3.46
C GLU A 693 -18.09 -18.51 3.72
N LYS A 694 -17.72 -18.85 4.95
CA LYS A 694 -16.32 -19.10 5.35
C LYS A 694 -15.78 -20.40 4.72
N LEU A 695 -16.55 -21.49 4.78
CA LEU A 695 -16.16 -22.76 4.15
C LEU A 695 -16.12 -22.66 2.62
N GLY A 696 -17.09 -21.97 2.03
CA GLY A 696 -17.12 -21.69 0.59
C GLY A 696 -15.88 -20.89 0.16
N MET A 697 -15.53 -19.84 0.88
CA MET A 697 -14.34 -19.03 0.63
C MET A 697 -13.07 -19.87 0.69
N LEU A 698 -12.92 -20.70 1.74
CA LEU A 698 -11.77 -21.58 1.94
C LEU A 698 -11.63 -22.58 0.78
N ALA A 699 -12.72 -23.24 0.40
CA ALA A 699 -12.71 -24.20 -0.70
C ALA A 699 -12.31 -23.54 -2.03
N VAL A 700 -12.90 -22.39 -2.36
CA VAL A 700 -12.58 -21.66 -3.60
C VAL A 700 -11.14 -21.14 -3.59
N SER A 701 -10.63 -20.70 -2.43
CA SER A 701 -9.27 -20.19 -2.28
C SER A 701 -8.21 -21.24 -2.58
N VAL A 702 -8.39 -22.45 -2.01
CA VAL A 702 -7.48 -23.56 -2.30
C VAL A 702 -7.56 -23.93 -3.77
N MET A 703 -8.77 -24.04 -4.34
CA MET A 703 -8.91 -24.44 -5.73
C MET A 703 -8.28 -23.45 -6.69
N ALA A 704 -8.45 -22.14 -6.47
CA ALA A 704 -7.78 -21.11 -7.27
C ALA A 704 -6.25 -21.22 -7.17
N GLY A 705 -5.72 -21.43 -5.97
CA GLY A 705 -4.30 -21.68 -5.72
C GLY A 705 -3.79 -22.92 -6.45
N LEU A 706 -4.45 -24.06 -6.28
CA LEU A 706 -4.10 -25.35 -6.89
C LEU A 706 -4.04 -25.28 -8.42
N PHE A 707 -5.02 -24.63 -9.04
CA PHE A 707 -5.02 -24.43 -10.50
C PHE A 707 -3.92 -23.48 -10.97
N ALA A 708 -3.55 -22.51 -10.13
CA ALA A 708 -2.43 -21.62 -10.44
C ALA A 708 -1.06 -22.31 -10.34
N VAL A 709 -0.92 -23.32 -9.49
CA VAL A 709 0.35 -24.00 -9.19
C VAL A 709 0.46 -25.38 -9.84
N GLN A 710 -0.24 -25.65 -10.95
CA GLN A 710 -0.31 -26.98 -11.59
C GLN A 710 1.05 -27.60 -11.97
N ARG A 711 2.11 -26.79 -12.13
CA ARG A 711 3.47 -27.25 -12.44
C ARG A 711 4.39 -27.34 -11.22
N ASP A 712 3.89 -26.90 -10.07
CA ASP A 712 4.61 -26.79 -8.80
C ASP A 712 4.16 -27.90 -7.83
N ASP A 713 4.99 -28.18 -6.84
CA ASP A 713 4.71 -29.17 -5.81
C ASP A 713 3.71 -28.56 -4.79
N PHE A 714 2.68 -29.31 -4.35
CA PHE A 714 1.71 -28.77 -3.39
C PHE A 714 1.15 -29.78 -2.39
N GLY A 715 0.87 -29.31 -1.18
CA GLY A 715 0.20 -30.02 -0.09
C GLY A 715 -1.02 -29.26 0.43
N VAL A 716 -2.01 -30.01 0.93
CA VAL A 716 -3.24 -29.47 1.51
C VAL A 716 -3.59 -30.24 2.78
N VAL A 717 -3.78 -29.51 3.88
CA VAL A 717 -4.22 -30.05 5.17
C VAL A 717 -5.35 -29.23 5.75
N LEU A 718 -6.21 -29.89 6.51
CA LEU A 718 -7.30 -29.28 7.26
C LEU A 718 -6.99 -29.43 8.74
N PHE A 719 -7.22 -28.42 9.56
CA PHE A 719 -6.95 -28.50 11.00
C PHE A 719 -8.12 -27.98 11.83
N ASP A 720 -8.37 -28.65 12.95
CA ASP A 720 -9.20 -28.16 14.06
C ASP A 720 -8.45 -28.43 15.38
N SER A 721 -8.88 -29.39 16.19
CA SER A 721 -8.09 -29.93 17.31
C SER A 721 -7.07 -30.97 16.83
N GLU A 722 -7.31 -31.58 15.67
CA GLU A 722 -6.41 -32.51 15.01
C GLU A 722 -6.21 -32.11 13.54
N THR A 723 -5.01 -32.36 12.99
CA THR A 723 -4.75 -32.09 11.56
C THR A 723 -5.10 -33.30 10.71
N CYS A 724 -6.01 -33.12 9.76
CA CYS A 724 -6.37 -34.07 8.72
C CYS A 724 -5.62 -33.76 7.42
N VAL A 725 -4.88 -34.74 6.90
CA VAL A 725 -4.10 -34.58 5.66
C VAL A 725 -4.99 -34.92 4.47
N VAL A 726 -5.18 -33.96 3.56
CA VAL A 726 -5.91 -34.18 2.29
C VAL A 726 -4.94 -34.66 1.21
N LYS A 727 -3.78 -34.01 1.12
CA LYS A 727 -2.71 -34.35 0.19
C LYS A 727 -1.36 -33.90 0.74
N ARG A 728 -0.36 -34.77 0.75
CA ARG A 728 1.04 -34.39 1.04
C ARG A 728 1.73 -33.83 -0.19
N ILE A 729 2.80 -33.05 0.01
CA ILE A 729 3.62 -32.55 -1.12
C ILE A 729 4.17 -33.70 -1.99
N GLN A 730 4.52 -34.81 -1.36
CA GLN A 730 5.11 -36.00 -1.98
C GLN A 730 4.08 -36.81 -2.81
N ASP A 731 2.78 -36.62 -2.55
CA ASP A 731 1.69 -37.40 -3.17
C ASP A 731 1.33 -36.86 -4.57
N ARG A 732 2.18 -37.12 -5.56
CA ARG A 732 1.98 -36.63 -6.95
C ARG A 732 0.80 -37.25 -7.70
N GLY A 733 0.21 -38.34 -7.19
CA GLY A 733 -0.89 -39.08 -7.85
C GLY A 733 -2.31 -38.58 -7.55
N VAL A 734 -2.48 -37.57 -6.69
CA VAL A 734 -3.79 -37.07 -6.27
C VAL A 734 -4.30 -36.02 -7.26
N SER A 735 -5.44 -36.26 -7.90
CA SER A 735 -6.06 -35.31 -8.83
C SER A 735 -6.74 -34.14 -8.11
N VAL A 736 -6.79 -32.98 -8.76
CA VAL A 736 -7.42 -31.77 -8.25
C VAL A 736 -8.92 -31.98 -7.99
N GLU A 737 -9.58 -32.81 -8.79
CA GLU A 737 -11.00 -33.18 -8.59
C GLU A 737 -11.21 -34.02 -7.33
N LYS A 738 -10.23 -34.83 -6.92
CA LYS A 738 -10.33 -35.55 -5.64
C LYS A 738 -10.28 -34.54 -4.49
N VAL A 739 -9.31 -33.63 -4.52
CA VAL A 739 -9.19 -32.55 -3.52
C VAL A 739 -10.45 -31.70 -3.45
N ALA A 740 -11.04 -31.31 -4.58
CA ALA A 740 -12.31 -30.58 -4.61
C ALA A 740 -13.46 -31.35 -3.96
N GLY A 741 -13.51 -32.67 -4.17
CA GLY A 741 -14.49 -33.55 -3.54
C GLY A 741 -14.31 -33.63 -2.02
N ASP A 742 -13.07 -33.73 -1.56
CA ASP A 742 -12.71 -33.79 -0.14
C ASP A 742 -13.01 -32.46 0.56
N LEU A 743 -12.72 -31.32 -0.09
CA LEU A 743 -13.03 -29.96 0.41
C LEU A 743 -14.54 -29.72 0.61
N LEU A 744 -15.39 -30.25 -0.28
CA LEU A 744 -16.85 -30.13 -0.16
C LEU A 744 -17.45 -30.98 0.97
N ASP A 745 -16.76 -32.05 1.37
CA ASP A 745 -17.16 -32.95 2.45
C ASP A 745 -16.69 -32.49 3.84
N VAL A 746 -15.86 -31.44 3.89
CA VAL A 746 -15.35 -30.90 5.16
C VAL A 746 -16.50 -30.44 6.04
N ARG A 747 -16.49 -30.93 7.28
CA ARG A 747 -17.37 -30.47 8.36
C ARG A 747 -16.56 -29.63 9.32
N ALA A 748 -17.08 -28.47 9.66
CA ALA A 748 -16.53 -27.65 10.72
C ALA A 748 -16.81 -28.33 12.07
N GLY A 749 -15.84 -28.34 12.98
CA GLY A 749 -15.97 -28.97 14.29
C GLY A 749 -14.70 -28.85 15.12
N GLY A 750 -14.79 -29.15 16.42
CA GLY A 750 -13.65 -29.09 17.34
C GLY A 750 -13.19 -27.67 17.71
N GLY A 751 -12.11 -27.59 18.49
CA GLY A 751 -11.37 -26.35 18.76
C GLY A 751 -10.40 -25.98 17.62
N THR A 752 -9.60 -24.93 17.81
CA THR A 752 -8.71 -24.40 16.78
C THR A 752 -7.24 -24.52 17.22
N GLY A 753 -6.48 -25.44 16.61
CA GLY A 753 -5.08 -25.72 16.92
C GLY A 753 -4.26 -25.91 15.65
N ALA A 754 -3.30 -25.01 15.40
CA ALA A 754 -2.50 -25.01 14.17
C ALA A 754 -1.08 -25.59 14.34
N ARG A 755 -0.66 -25.93 15.57
CA ARG A 755 0.70 -26.44 15.84
C ARG A 755 1.05 -27.66 15.00
N GLN A 756 0.13 -28.62 14.89
CA GLN A 756 0.37 -29.84 14.13
C GLN A 756 0.42 -29.55 12.62
N SER A 757 -0.44 -28.68 12.08
CA SER A 757 -0.44 -28.34 10.65
C SER A 757 0.82 -27.59 10.24
N LEU A 758 1.32 -26.67 11.08
CA LEU A 758 2.60 -25.98 10.87
C LEU A 758 3.79 -26.94 10.97
N SER A 759 3.77 -27.88 11.91
CA SER A 759 4.81 -28.91 12.02
C SER A 759 4.86 -29.81 10.79
N LEU A 760 3.70 -30.20 10.24
CA LEU A 760 3.62 -30.98 9.01
C LEU A 760 4.09 -30.18 7.80
N ALA A 761 3.79 -28.88 7.75
CA ALA A 761 4.30 -28.00 6.71
C ALA A 761 5.83 -27.95 6.70
N LEU A 762 6.45 -27.76 7.88
CA LEU A 762 7.91 -27.77 8.03
C LEU A 762 8.52 -29.12 7.61
N GLU A 763 7.90 -30.24 7.98
CA GLU A 763 8.33 -31.57 7.56
C GLU A 763 8.31 -31.71 6.03
N ASP A 764 7.18 -31.39 5.39
CA ASP A 764 7.01 -31.47 3.94
C ASP A 764 7.98 -30.52 3.21
N PHE A 765 8.18 -29.31 3.74
CA PHE A 765 9.12 -28.33 3.20
C PHE A 765 10.59 -28.71 3.38
N THR A 766 10.93 -29.53 4.38
CA THR A 766 12.30 -30.02 4.56
C THR A 766 12.61 -31.15 3.55
N GLN A 767 11.59 -31.91 3.15
CA GLN A 767 11.74 -33.01 2.20
C GLN A 767 11.66 -32.58 0.73
N THR A 768 11.05 -31.43 0.43
CA THR A 768 11.01 -30.91 -0.94
C THR A 768 12.34 -30.28 -1.37
N ARG A 769 12.67 -30.41 -2.66
CA ARG A 769 13.83 -29.76 -3.30
C ARG A 769 13.49 -28.38 -3.87
N ALA A 770 12.28 -27.88 -3.65
CA ALA A 770 11.81 -26.59 -4.15
C ALA A 770 12.66 -25.42 -3.61
N LYS A 771 13.00 -24.48 -4.50
CA LYS A 771 13.77 -23.27 -4.18
C LYS A 771 12.92 -22.27 -3.40
N GLU A 772 11.70 -22.03 -3.85
CA GLU A 772 10.75 -21.17 -3.15
C GLU A 772 9.70 -22.01 -2.44
N LYS A 773 9.45 -21.69 -1.17
CA LYS A 773 8.53 -22.41 -0.30
C LYS A 773 7.50 -21.42 0.24
N ILE A 774 6.23 -21.72 0.05
CA ILE A 774 5.13 -20.82 0.36
C ILE A 774 4.10 -21.55 1.21
N LEU A 775 3.95 -21.11 2.46
CA LEU A 775 2.92 -21.56 3.39
C LEU A 775 1.71 -20.62 3.30
N ILE A 776 0.52 -21.17 3.08
CA ILE A 776 -0.74 -20.43 3.09
C ILE A 776 -1.60 -20.96 4.23
N LEU A 777 -1.91 -20.11 5.20
CA LEU A 777 -2.73 -20.42 6.36
C LEU A 777 -4.06 -19.70 6.26
N SER A 778 -5.18 -20.42 6.20
CA SER A 778 -6.53 -19.84 6.15
C SER A 778 -7.28 -20.12 7.45
N THR A 779 -7.55 -19.09 8.26
CA THR A 779 -8.13 -19.22 9.61
C THR A 779 -8.76 -17.91 10.08
N ASP A 780 -9.63 -17.96 11.09
CA ASP A 780 -10.10 -16.77 11.82
C ASP A 780 -9.18 -16.36 12.98
N MET A 781 -8.02 -17.02 13.14
CA MET A 781 -6.96 -16.72 14.09
C MET A 781 -7.35 -16.83 15.58
N TYR A 782 -8.43 -17.54 15.92
CA TYR A 782 -8.74 -17.89 17.31
C TYR A 782 -7.98 -19.15 17.77
N LEU A 783 -6.65 -19.15 17.60
CA LEU A 783 -5.78 -20.30 17.89
C LEU A 783 -5.61 -20.53 19.40
N SER A 784 -5.95 -21.73 19.86
CA SER A 784 -5.73 -22.17 21.25
C SER A 784 -4.26 -22.41 21.59
N ASP A 785 -3.42 -22.65 20.57
CA ASP A 785 -2.00 -22.99 20.67
C ASP A 785 -1.09 -21.92 20.03
N LEU A 786 -1.50 -20.65 20.08
CA LEU A 786 -0.80 -19.53 19.45
C LEU A 786 0.70 -19.46 19.80
N ALA A 787 1.05 -19.59 21.08
CA ALA A 787 2.45 -19.52 21.52
C ALA A 787 3.35 -20.60 20.89
N ALA A 788 2.81 -21.82 20.72
CA ALA A 788 3.52 -22.90 20.04
C ALA A 788 3.60 -22.65 18.52
N CYS A 789 2.56 -22.04 17.94
CA CYS A 789 2.57 -21.64 16.53
C CYS A 789 3.60 -20.54 16.25
N GLU A 790 3.78 -19.58 17.15
CA GLU A 790 4.80 -18.52 17.03
C GLU A 790 6.23 -19.09 17.09
N GLU A 791 6.48 -20.11 17.93
CA GLU A 791 7.77 -20.81 17.97
C GLU A 791 8.06 -21.53 16.63
N LEU A 792 7.07 -22.24 16.09
CA LEU A 792 7.18 -22.89 14.78
C LEU A 792 7.31 -21.87 13.65
N ALA A 793 6.61 -20.73 13.72
CA ALA A 793 6.76 -19.62 12.79
C ALA A 793 8.19 -19.06 12.77
N GLY A 794 8.87 -19.03 13.91
CA GLY A 794 10.30 -18.73 13.98
C GLY A 794 11.17 -19.71 13.19
N GLN A 795 10.85 -21.01 13.22
CA GLN A 795 11.54 -22.03 12.41
C GLN A 795 11.21 -21.90 10.91
N ILE A 796 9.95 -21.61 10.58
CA ILE A 796 9.50 -21.32 9.20
C ILE A 796 10.31 -20.17 8.61
N ARG A 797 10.51 -19.09 9.38
CA ARG A 797 11.35 -17.96 9.00
C ARG A 797 12.82 -18.34 8.78
N GLN A 798 13.39 -19.20 9.62
CA GLN A 798 14.78 -19.67 9.46
C GLN A 798 14.99 -20.48 8.17
N GLN A 799 13.94 -21.13 7.66
CA GLN A 799 13.98 -21.88 6.41
C GLN A 799 13.58 -21.05 5.17
N GLU A 800 13.48 -19.73 5.30
CA GLU A 800 13.09 -18.81 4.21
C GLU A 800 11.73 -19.14 3.58
N ILE A 801 10.82 -19.75 4.34
CA ILE A 801 9.46 -20.08 3.88
C ILE A 801 8.60 -18.82 3.98
N ARG A 802 8.05 -18.37 2.84
CA ARG A 802 7.12 -17.23 2.79
C ARG A 802 5.78 -17.65 3.35
N THR A 803 5.23 -16.88 4.28
CA THR A 803 3.94 -17.20 4.92
C THR A 803 2.88 -16.17 4.53
N ILE A 804 1.72 -16.65 4.09
CA ILE A 804 0.54 -15.85 3.78
C ILE A 804 -0.59 -16.31 4.69
N ILE A 805 -1.13 -15.40 5.50
CA ILE A 805 -2.25 -15.68 6.39
C ILE A 805 -3.50 -15.04 5.78
N ILE A 806 -4.50 -15.86 5.45
CA ILE A 806 -5.78 -15.42 4.90
C ILE A 806 -6.82 -15.44 6.01
N VAL A 807 -7.40 -14.26 6.30
CA VAL A 807 -8.39 -14.08 7.37
C VAL A 807 -9.66 -13.39 6.84
N PRO A 808 -10.86 -13.73 7.37
CA PRO A 808 -12.10 -13.06 7.01
C PRO A 808 -12.15 -11.65 7.60
N SER A 809 -12.51 -10.63 6.81
CA SER A 809 -12.39 -9.22 7.19
C SER A 809 -13.19 -8.82 8.45
N THR A 810 -14.33 -9.46 8.71
CA THR A 810 -15.27 -9.07 9.79
C THR A 810 -15.23 -9.96 11.03
N SER A 811 -14.55 -11.12 10.98
CA SER A 811 -14.64 -12.12 12.05
C SER A 811 -13.33 -12.87 12.28
N HIS A 812 -12.25 -12.14 12.59
CA HIS A 812 -10.95 -12.71 12.95
C HIS A 812 -10.29 -11.96 14.12
N ASN A 813 -9.32 -12.62 14.76
CA ASN A 813 -8.45 -12.00 15.76
C ASN A 813 -7.24 -11.31 15.10
N ALA A 814 -7.33 -9.99 14.89
CA ALA A 814 -6.28 -9.20 14.23
C ALA A 814 -4.94 -9.25 14.99
N ASP A 815 -4.95 -9.14 16.32
CA ASP A 815 -3.72 -9.14 17.13
C ASP A 815 -2.96 -10.46 16.98
N SER A 816 -3.68 -11.59 16.96
CA SER A 816 -3.08 -12.92 16.78
C SER A 816 -2.59 -13.14 15.35
N ALA A 817 -3.32 -12.62 14.35
CA ALA A 817 -2.89 -12.61 12.95
C ALA A 817 -1.55 -11.89 12.78
N ASP A 818 -1.46 -10.66 13.31
CA ASP A 818 -0.27 -9.82 13.22
C ASP A 818 0.90 -10.37 14.04
N ALA A 819 0.64 -11.02 15.18
CA ALA A 819 1.67 -11.67 15.98
C ALA A 819 2.30 -12.85 15.22
N LEU A 820 1.48 -13.74 14.67
CA LEU A 820 1.96 -14.90 13.90
C LEU A 820 2.66 -14.46 12.60
N ALA A 821 2.11 -13.46 11.89
CA ALA A 821 2.72 -12.90 10.69
C ALA A 821 4.11 -12.28 10.99
N ARG A 822 4.24 -11.54 12.10
CA ARG A 822 5.55 -10.99 12.53
C ARG A 822 6.55 -12.10 12.88
N ALA A 823 6.10 -13.17 13.54
CA ALA A 823 6.96 -14.31 13.87
C ALA A 823 7.47 -15.02 12.61
N ALA A 824 6.60 -15.22 11.61
CA ALA A 824 6.92 -15.90 10.35
C ALA A 824 7.58 -14.99 9.29
N HIS A 825 7.63 -13.67 9.50
CA HIS A 825 7.92 -12.68 8.45
C HIS A 825 6.97 -12.84 7.23
N GLY A 826 5.68 -13.04 7.54
CA GLY A 826 4.60 -13.24 6.58
C GLY A 826 3.69 -12.03 6.39
N VAL A 827 2.69 -12.18 5.52
CA VAL A 827 1.70 -11.14 5.20
C VAL A 827 0.30 -11.62 5.59
N VAL A 828 -0.49 -10.73 6.20
CA VAL A 828 -1.91 -10.95 6.50
C VAL A 828 -2.78 -10.39 5.38
N LEU A 829 -3.71 -11.19 4.90
CA LEU A 829 -4.68 -10.86 3.87
C LEU A 829 -6.09 -10.89 4.43
N ASN A 830 -6.72 -9.71 4.47
CA ASN A 830 -8.12 -9.55 4.82
C ASN A 830 -8.98 -9.71 3.59
N ILE A 831 -9.93 -10.65 3.63
CA ILE A 831 -10.84 -10.92 2.52
C ILE A 831 -12.28 -10.74 2.99
N ALA A 832 -13.04 -9.85 2.34
CA ALA A 832 -14.45 -9.63 2.67
C ALA A 832 -15.39 -10.54 1.88
N SER A 833 -15.03 -10.89 0.65
CA SER A 833 -15.82 -11.79 -0.20
C SER A 833 -14.94 -12.70 -1.05
N ILE A 834 -15.53 -13.81 -1.53
CA ILE A 834 -14.85 -14.79 -2.37
C ILE A 834 -14.36 -14.16 -3.68
N GLU A 835 -15.08 -13.16 -4.18
CA GLU A 835 -14.79 -12.43 -5.41
C GLU A 835 -13.57 -11.49 -5.29
N GLU A 836 -13.22 -11.03 -4.08
CA GLU A 836 -12.05 -10.17 -3.85
C GLU A 836 -10.73 -10.96 -3.82
N LEU A 837 -10.81 -12.27 -3.58
CA LEU A 837 -9.66 -13.15 -3.40
C LEU A 837 -8.59 -13.00 -4.51
N PRO A 838 -8.92 -12.99 -5.82
CA PRO A 838 -7.90 -12.82 -6.86
C PRO A 838 -7.14 -11.50 -6.72
N GLN A 839 -7.85 -10.39 -6.51
CA GLN A 839 -7.24 -9.07 -6.37
C GLN A 839 -6.39 -8.96 -5.10
N SER A 840 -6.86 -9.53 -3.99
CA SER A 840 -6.14 -9.53 -2.71
C SER A 840 -4.87 -10.35 -2.80
N LEU A 841 -4.91 -11.53 -3.42
CA LEU A 841 -3.72 -12.33 -3.69
C LEU A 841 -2.73 -11.58 -4.58
N LEU A 842 -3.20 -10.86 -5.61
CA LEU A 842 -2.37 -10.00 -6.48
C LEU A 842 -1.70 -8.82 -5.76
N ARG A 843 -2.23 -8.34 -4.62
CA ARG A 843 -1.56 -7.25 -3.87
C ARG A 843 -0.33 -7.72 -3.11
N VAL A 844 -0.32 -8.98 -2.69
CA VAL A 844 0.84 -9.58 -2.00
C VAL A 844 1.97 -9.88 -2.97
N THR A 845 1.71 -9.82 -4.29
CA THR A 845 2.70 -10.19 -5.31
C THR A 845 3.71 -9.11 -5.67
N ASN A 846 3.53 -7.88 -5.15
CA ASN A 846 4.51 -6.79 -5.27
C ASN A 846 5.47 -6.69 -4.06
N TYR A 847 5.52 -7.72 -3.22
CA TYR A 847 6.41 -7.82 -2.05
C TYR A 847 7.68 -8.62 -2.34
#